data_AF-A0A7C4IA01-F1
#
_entry.id   AF-A0A7C4IA01-F1
#
_cell.length_a   1.000
_cell.length_b   1.000
_cell.length_c   1.000
_cell.angle_alpha   90.00
_cell.angle_beta   90.00
_cell.angle_gamma   90.00
#
_symmetry.space_group_name_H-M   'P 1'
#
loop_
_entity.id
_entity.type
_entity.pdbx_description
1 polymer ?
#
loop_
_entity_poly.entity_id
_entity_poly.type
_entity_poly.pdbx_seq_one_letter_code
_entity_poly.pdbx_strand_id
1 'polypeptide(L)'
;MKDKPSAEPLTFGFDIGVASVGWAVLAPNRIVALGVRAFDKAETAKEGESLNLIRRNARLTRRRLRRRAWRLRKVARVLKQHGVIADTHLFSPQRPFSPSLWRLRVEGLDRQLKAEEWARVIYHLCKHRGFHWISRADDKKAEADTKGEGGKVKQGLAATARLMHEKGYRTAAEMVLSEFPEAQRNKQGDYSKALSRALLSDELALLFRRQRELGNPHATNELEREILGTGDRKSGLFWLQKPALAGADLMKMLGRCTFERAEYRAPKASFTAERHVWLTRLNNLRLFVDGRTRPLNEDERRIALPLPYQQAGDFKYRQLRAALAKETGLPETARFVGLAYPSEAQKADGKAKDPEDDTLVKLPAWQALRLTLKKAGLETEWEEMAAAAIDGRPELLDQIAYVLSVFKDDAEVEAELRKLGLPNADRMIDALLDLRFDKFHSLSLKALRAIVPHMERGLRYDEACEKAGYHHSQPPRAATGAHKYLPPFYAKRDKDGRMVFNEDLDVPRNPVVVRALNQARKVLNALVREYGSPHEVRIEMARDLSRPLDERRRIEREQQEYRERNDKDRATFVEHFRREPKGAEFEKWRLYREQQGKCAYSLAPIELGRLLEEGYVEIDHALPYSRSFDDSKNNKVLVHAAENRNKGNRTPYEYLGGAEDSERWRQFVAFVESNKAYRQAKRNRLLRKNFGQEEAKDFRERNLNDTRHICRFFKNFVESSLGLADGSKSKRCVVVSGQLTAFLRARWGLLKLRDESDRHHALDAAVVAACTHGMVKRLSDYARRRELEHVRAGFVDAETGEIVDPAALARLERHFPQPWPHFRLELETRLKEDDTAKLRKAMEALGTYPPEALNHLRPIFVSRAVARRSEGELHAATIRALKDGADTVAVEKVPLTKITLAKLEKMV
;
A
#
# COMPACT_ATOMS: atom_id res chain seq x y z
N MET A 1 -19.06 39.27 -31.09
CA MET A 1 -18.75 38.87 -29.71
C MET A 1 -19.81 39.50 -28.82
N LYS A 2 -20.75 38.70 -28.30
CA LYS A 2 -21.65 39.15 -27.23
C LYS A 2 -20.98 38.76 -25.92
N ASP A 3 -20.67 39.75 -25.09
CA ASP A 3 -20.14 39.56 -23.74
C ASP A 3 -21.08 38.64 -22.96
N LYS A 4 -20.59 37.44 -22.62
CA LYS A 4 -21.26 36.59 -21.64
C LYS A 4 -21.13 37.30 -20.28
N PRO A 5 -22.22 37.42 -19.48
CA PRO A 5 -22.14 38.01 -18.15
C PRO A 5 -21.07 37.27 -17.33
N SER A 6 -20.31 38.03 -16.53
CA SER A 6 -19.23 37.50 -15.69
C SER A 6 -19.71 36.25 -14.93
N ALA A 7 -19.15 35.09 -15.25
CA ALA A 7 -19.59 33.82 -14.67
C ALA A 7 -19.43 33.87 -13.15
N GLU A 8 -20.52 33.63 -12.42
CA GLU A 8 -20.55 33.55 -10.97
C GLU A 8 -19.46 32.59 -10.44
N PRO A 9 -18.79 32.89 -9.31
CA PRO A 9 -17.66 32.08 -8.85
C PRO A 9 -18.08 30.67 -8.44
N LEU A 10 -17.62 29.66 -9.20
CA LEU A 10 -17.96 28.25 -8.97
C LEU A 10 -16.87 27.48 -8.21
N THR A 11 -17.31 26.66 -7.26
CA THR A 11 -16.47 25.68 -6.55
C THR A 11 -16.88 24.26 -6.93
N PHE A 12 -15.92 23.44 -7.35
CA PHE A 12 -16.16 22.01 -7.64
C PHE A 12 -15.67 21.15 -6.47
N GLY A 13 -16.56 20.37 -5.86
CA GLY A 13 -16.23 19.38 -4.84
C GLY A 13 -16.29 17.96 -5.38
N PHE A 14 -15.39 17.09 -4.91
CA PHE A 14 -15.36 15.68 -5.27
C PHE A 14 -15.17 14.79 -4.04
N ASP A 15 -15.98 13.74 -3.91
CA ASP A 15 -15.74 12.60 -3.01
C ASP A 15 -15.29 11.41 -3.85
N ILE A 16 -14.00 11.07 -3.81
CA ILE A 16 -13.37 10.05 -4.67
C ILE A 16 -13.23 8.74 -3.89
N GLY A 17 -14.11 7.79 -4.18
CA GLY A 17 -14.12 6.44 -3.64
C GLY A 17 -13.42 5.39 -4.51
N VAL A 18 -13.48 4.14 -4.06
CA VAL A 18 -12.92 2.96 -4.76
C VAL A 18 -13.74 2.60 -6.01
N ALA A 19 -15.05 2.86 -5.99
CA ALA A 19 -16.03 2.47 -7.02
C ALA A 19 -16.99 3.61 -7.40
N SER A 20 -16.77 4.81 -6.86
CA SER A 20 -17.66 5.96 -7.01
C SER A 20 -16.87 7.27 -7.01
N VAL A 21 -17.39 8.26 -7.73
CA VAL A 21 -16.99 9.66 -7.59
C VAL A 21 -18.27 10.46 -7.37
N GLY A 22 -18.50 10.91 -6.14
CA GLY A 22 -19.46 11.97 -5.85
C GLY A 22 -18.92 13.30 -6.34
N TRP A 23 -19.77 14.15 -6.88
CA TRP A 23 -19.38 15.49 -7.33
C TRP A 23 -20.47 16.52 -7.02
N ALA A 24 -20.04 17.75 -6.77
CA ALA A 24 -20.92 18.90 -6.58
C ALA A 24 -20.31 20.17 -7.18
N VAL A 25 -21.16 21.04 -7.72
CA VAL A 25 -20.85 22.37 -8.22
C VAL A 25 -21.63 23.36 -7.39
N LEU A 26 -20.93 24.21 -6.65
CA LEU A 26 -21.53 25.22 -5.78
C LEU A 26 -21.24 26.61 -6.32
N ALA A 27 -22.26 27.47 -6.26
CA ALA A 27 -22.11 28.91 -6.27
C ALA A 27 -22.04 29.42 -4.82
N PRO A 28 -21.77 30.71 -4.56
CA PRO A 28 -21.67 31.23 -3.19
C PRO A 28 -22.92 31.04 -2.33
N ASN A 29 -24.11 30.97 -2.94
CA ASN A 29 -25.40 30.99 -2.25
C ASN A 29 -26.34 29.82 -2.61
N ARG A 30 -25.91 28.86 -3.43
CA ARG A 30 -26.74 27.72 -3.86
C ARG A 30 -25.93 26.55 -4.40
N ILE A 31 -26.59 25.40 -4.48
CA ILE A 31 -26.11 24.23 -5.21
C ILE A 31 -26.47 24.38 -6.69
N VAL A 32 -25.49 24.51 -7.56
CA VAL A 32 -25.73 24.54 -9.02
C VAL A 32 -26.09 23.13 -9.48
N ALA A 33 -25.22 22.16 -9.22
CA ALA A 33 -25.39 20.77 -9.64
C ALA A 33 -24.71 19.80 -8.69
N LEU A 34 -25.20 18.57 -8.61
CA LEU A 34 -24.56 17.48 -7.87
C LEU A 34 -24.91 16.14 -8.50
N GLY A 35 -24.07 15.13 -8.28
CA GLY A 35 -24.34 13.80 -8.78
C GLY A 35 -23.29 12.78 -8.38
N VAL A 36 -23.47 11.55 -8.89
CA VAL A 36 -22.60 10.42 -8.59
C VAL A 36 -22.22 9.70 -9.88
N ARG A 37 -20.93 9.40 -10.02
CA ARG A 37 -20.40 8.53 -11.07
C ARG A 37 -19.94 7.21 -10.45
N ALA A 38 -20.71 6.14 -10.63
CA ALA A 38 -20.37 4.79 -10.19
C ALA A 38 -19.66 3.98 -11.29
N PHE A 39 -18.73 3.12 -10.90
CA PHE A 39 -17.94 2.27 -11.80
C PHE A 39 -17.42 1.01 -11.09
N ASP A 40 -17.19 -0.05 -11.86
CA ASP A 40 -16.66 -1.30 -11.30
C ASP A 40 -15.26 -1.11 -10.71
N LYS A 41 -15.00 -1.80 -9.60
CA LYS A 41 -13.66 -1.89 -9.01
C LYS A 41 -12.69 -2.58 -9.98
N ALA A 42 -11.40 -2.23 -9.92
CA ALA A 42 -10.37 -2.80 -10.78
C ALA A 42 -9.75 -4.10 -10.22
N GLU A 43 -10.55 -4.87 -9.48
CA GLU A 43 -10.17 -6.07 -8.73
C GLU A 43 -11.27 -7.12 -8.81
N THR A 44 -10.95 -8.38 -8.49
CA THR A 44 -11.95 -9.45 -8.40
C THR A 44 -12.83 -9.28 -7.16
N ALA A 45 -14.11 -9.60 -7.29
CA ALA A 45 -15.07 -9.47 -6.18
C ALA A 45 -14.74 -10.39 -4.99
N LYS A 46 -14.23 -11.60 -5.26
CA LYS A 46 -14.01 -12.64 -4.25
C LYS A 46 -12.67 -12.49 -3.50
N GLU A 47 -11.57 -12.35 -4.25
CA GLU A 47 -10.21 -12.40 -3.70
C GLU A 47 -9.52 -11.02 -3.70
N GLY A 48 -10.13 -9.97 -4.27
CA GLY A 48 -9.51 -8.64 -4.40
C GLY A 48 -8.26 -8.60 -5.26
N GLU A 49 -7.98 -9.68 -6.00
CA GLU A 49 -6.84 -9.74 -6.90
C GLU A 49 -7.03 -8.75 -8.06
N SER A 50 -5.95 -8.11 -8.49
CA SER A 50 -6.01 -7.24 -9.67
C SER A 50 -6.38 -8.04 -10.92
N LEU A 51 -7.32 -7.54 -11.73
CA LEU A 51 -7.66 -8.13 -13.03
C LEU A 51 -6.43 -8.25 -13.96
N ASN A 52 -5.45 -7.36 -13.80
CA ASN A 52 -4.19 -7.42 -14.54
C ASN A 52 -3.30 -8.60 -14.11
N LEU A 53 -3.38 -9.05 -12.86
CA LEU A 53 -2.64 -10.20 -12.35
C LEU A 53 -3.13 -11.48 -13.02
N ILE A 54 -4.45 -11.69 -13.09
CA ILE A 54 -5.06 -12.84 -13.76
C ILE A 54 -4.64 -12.89 -15.24
N ARG A 55 -4.78 -11.77 -15.95
CA ARG A 55 -4.34 -11.66 -17.35
C ARG A 55 -2.84 -11.96 -17.51
N ARG A 56 -2.01 -11.46 -16.60
CA ARG A 56 -0.56 -11.70 -16.60
C ARG A 56 -0.25 -13.19 -16.41
N ASN A 57 -0.89 -13.84 -15.44
CA ASN A 57 -0.70 -15.26 -15.14
C ASN A 57 -1.13 -16.14 -16.32
N ALA A 58 -2.29 -15.87 -16.92
CA ALA A 58 -2.75 -16.56 -18.13
C ALA A 58 -1.76 -16.40 -19.30
N ARG A 59 -1.23 -15.17 -19.51
CA ARG A 59 -0.19 -14.90 -20.52
C ARG A 59 1.10 -15.66 -20.25
N LEU A 60 1.54 -15.74 -18.99
CA LEU A 60 2.73 -16.50 -18.60
C LEU A 60 2.55 -18.00 -18.88
N THR A 61 1.39 -18.55 -18.53
CA THR A 61 1.02 -19.95 -18.83
C THR A 61 1.04 -20.22 -20.34
N ARG A 62 0.41 -19.36 -21.16
CA ARG A 62 0.44 -19.49 -22.64
C ARG A 62 1.86 -19.46 -23.18
N ARG A 63 2.70 -18.53 -22.71
CA ARG A 63 4.12 -18.45 -23.12
C ARG A 63 4.89 -19.72 -22.74
N ARG A 64 4.67 -20.24 -21.53
CA ARG A 64 5.31 -21.48 -21.05
C ARG A 64 4.94 -22.67 -21.92
N LEU A 65 3.64 -22.87 -22.18
CA LEU A 65 3.13 -23.97 -23.02
C LEU A 65 3.66 -23.87 -24.45
N ARG A 66 3.56 -22.68 -25.07
CA ARG A 66 4.07 -22.43 -26.42
C ARG A 66 5.57 -22.71 -26.53
N ARG A 67 6.38 -22.23 -25.58
CA ARG A 67 7.83 -22.45 -25.56
C ARG A 67 8.19 -23.92 -25.38
N ARG A 68 7.46 -24.66 -24.53
CA ARG A 68 7.62 -26.12 -24.39
C ARG A 68 7.32 -26.83 -25.71
N ALA A 69 6.18 -26.56 -26.32
CA ALA A 69 5.79 -27.17 -27.60
C ALA A 69 6.81 -26.83 -28.71
N TRP A 70 7.26 -25.58 -28.78
CA TRP A 70 8.27 -25.15 -29.75
C TRP A 70 9.62 -25.84 -29.56
N ARG A 71 10.10 -25.98 -28.31
CA ARG A 71 11.32 -26.73 -28.00
C ARG A 71 11.18 -28.18 -28.46
N LEU A 72 10.07 -28.84 -28.13
CA LEU A 72 9.84 -30.24 -28.52
C LEU A 72 9.75 -30.42 -30.03
N ARG A 73 9.17 -29.45 -30.75
CA ARG A 73 9.20 -29.42 -32.21
C ARG A 73 10.62 -29.31 -32.76
N LYS A 74 11.47 -28.48 -32.15
CA LYS A 74 12.89 -28.40 -32.53
C LYS A 74 13.62 -29.71 -32.26
N VAL A 75 13.41 -30.34 -31.10
CA VAL A 75 14.00 -31.65 -30.76
C VAL A 75 13.61 -32.69 -31.79
N ALA A 76 12.32 -32.78 -32.16
CA ALA A 76 11.87 -33.72 -33.19
C ALA A 76 12.53 -33.47 -34.56
N ARG A 77 12.74 -32.20 -34.94
CA ARG A 77 13.43 -31.85 -36.20
C ARG A 77 14.91 -32.23 -36.16
N VAL A 78 15.61 -31.95 -35.06
CA VAL A 78 17.01 -32.33 -34.87
C VAL A 78 17.16 -33.86 -34.93
N LEU A 79 16.29 -34.60 -34.24
CA LEU A 79 16.29 -36.07 -34.30
C LEU A 79 16.08 -36.58 -35.74
N LYS A 80 15.23 -35.91 -36.53
CA LYS A 80 15.04 -36.26 -37.96
C LYS A 80 16.27 -35.92 -38.81
N GLN A 81 16.88 -34.74 -38.60
CA GLN A 81 18.08 -34.30 -39.33
C GLN A 81 19.27 -35.23 -39.11
N HIS A 82 19.43 -35.72 -37.88
CA HIS A 82 20.46 -36.72 -37.53
C HIS A 82 20.04 -38.17 -37.86
N GLY A 83 18.97 -38.37 -38.62
CA GLY A 83 18.54 -39.69 -39.09
C GLY A 83 18.03 -40.65 -38.00
N VAL A 84 17.81 -40.18 -36.77
CA VAL A 84 17.30 -41.01 -35.66
C VAL A 84 15.85 -41.43 -35.90
N ILE A 85 15.07 -40.58 -36.58
CA ILE A 85 13.68 -40.84 -36.93
C ILE A 85 13.40 -40.37 -38.37
N ALA A 86 12.52 -41.09 -39.09
CA ALA A 86 12.10 -40.68 -40.42
C ALA A 86 11.04 -39.55 -40.40
N ASP A 87 10.18 -39.54 -39.37
CA ASP A 87 9.02 -38.67 -39.29
C ASP A 87 8.85 -38.04 -37.89
N THR A 88 8.68 -36.72 -37.87
CA THR A 88 8.41 -35.96 -36.64
C THR A 88 7.03 -36.26 -36.03
N HIS A 89 6.07 -36.80 -36.80
CA HIS A 89 4.77 -37.23 -36.28
C HIS A 89 4.86 -38.44 -35.34
N LEU A 90 6.04 -39.06 -35.20
CA LEU A 90 6.31 -40.10 -34.21
C LEU A 90 5.81 -39.70 -32.82
N PHE A 91 5.99 -38.44 -32.41
CA PHE A 91 5.63 -37.95 -31.08
C PHE A 91 4.16 -37.51 -30.93
N SER A 92 3.32 -37.74 -31.94
CA SER A 92 1.91 -37.34 -31.92
C SER A 92 1.09 -38.19 -30.94
N PRO A 93 0.08 -37.63 -30.24
CA PRO A 93 -0.79 -38.40 -29.36
C PRO A 93 -1.49 -39.60 -30.05
N GLN A 94 -1.69 -39.54 -31.36
CA GLN A 94 -2.29 -40.61 -32.16
C GLN A 94 -1.37 -41.81 -32.39
N ARG A 95 -0.06 -41.68 -32.09
CA ARG A 95 0.90 -42.80 -32.12
C ARG A 95 1.35 -43.09 -30.69
N PRO A 96 0.52 -43.80 -29.91
CA PRO A 96 0.85 -44.14 -28.54
C PRO A 96 2.10 -45.02 -28.50
N PHE A 97 2.85 -44.89 -27.41
CA PHE A 97 4.05 -45.67 -27.16
C PHE A 97 3.88 -46.39 -25.83
N SER A 98 3.77 -47.72 -25.88
CA SER A 98 3.45 -48.57 -24.73
C SER A 98 4.59 -48.72 -23.73
N PRO A 99 5.88 -48.85 -24.14
CA PRO A 99 6.97 -49.03 -23.19
C PRO A 99 7.16 -47.84 -22.24
N SER A 100 7.53 -48.15 -20.99
CA SER A 100 7.79 -47.13 -19.97
C SER A 100 9.06 -46.34 -20.29
N LEU A 101 8.92 -45.04 -20.53
CA LEU A 101 10.05 -44.15 -20.80
C LEU A 101 11.00 -44.01 -19.61
N TRP A 102 10.52 -44.24 -18.38
CA TRP A 102 11.40 -44.30 -17.20
C TRP A 102 12.23 -45.58 -17.21
N ARG A 103 11.65 -46.73 -17.56
CA ARG A 103 12.39 -48.01 -17.64
C ARG A 103 13.41 -47.99 -18.78
N LEU A 104 13.03 -47.49 -19.95
CA LEU A 104 13.95 -47.33 -21.08
C LEU A 104 15.16 -46.42 -20.77
N ARG A 105 14.99 -45.42 -19.89
CA ARG A 105 16.10 -44.58 -19.42
C ARG A 105 17.08 -45.33 -18.52
N VAL A 106 16.65 -46.38 -17.84
CA VAL A 106 17.55 -47.25 -17.05
C VAL A 106 18.15 -48.32 -17.95
N GLU A 107 17.33 -49.01 -18.75
CA GLU A 107 17.79 -50.04 -19.70
C GLU A 107 18.80 -49.49 -20.71
N GLY A 108 18.68 -48.23 -21.13
CA GLY A 108 19.63 -47.57 -22.02
C GLY A 108 21.04 -47.39 -21.45
N LEU A 109 21.28 -47.73 -20.19
CA LEU A 109 22.63 -47.79 -19.61
C LEU A 109 23.33 -49.13 -19.88
N ASP A 110 22.53 -50.18 -20.08
CA ASP A 110 22.98 -51.58 -20.05
C ASP A 110 22.71 -52.32 -21.37
N ARG A 111 21.80 -51.82 -22.22
CA ARG A 111 21.54 -52.33 -23.58
C ARG A 111 21.43 -51.23 -24.62
N GLN A 112 21.73 -51.57 -25.87
CA GLN A 112 21.47 -50.69 -27.01
C GLN A 112 19.94 -50.46 -27.16
N LEU A 113 19.53 -49.19 -27.27
CA LEU A 113 18.15 -48.82 -27.53
C LEU A 113 17.88 -48.75 -29.03
N LYS A 114 16.68 -49.17 -29.45
CA LYS A 114 16.21 -49.00 -30.83
C LYS A 114 16.08 -47.51 -31.16
N ALA A 115 16.16 -47.15 -32.44
CA ALA A 115 16.09 -45.76 -32.89
C ALA A 115 14.86 -45.00 -32.34
N GLU A 116 13.66 -45.62 -32.38
CA GLU A 116 12.45 -45.03 -31.77
C GLU A 116 12.56 -44.91 -30.24
N GLU A 117 13.05 -45.94 -29.55
CA GLU A 117 13.23 -45.90 -28.08
C GLU A 117 14.16 -44.75 -27.69
N TRP A 118 15.28 -44.62 -28.39
CA TRP A 118 16.27 -43.56 -28.16
C TRP A 118 15.69 -42.16 -28.40
N ALA A 119 14.99 -41.98 -29.53
CA ALA A 119 14.29 -40.73 -29.84
C ALA A 119 13.25 -40.36 -28.76
N ARG A 120 12.50 -41.34 -28.26
CA ARG A 120 11.49 -41.16 -27.21
C ARG A 120 12.13 -40.80 -25.87
N VAL A 121 13.28 -41.38 -25.52
CA VAL A 121 14.05 -41.06 -24.31
C VAL A 121 14.55 -39.61 -24.35
N ILE A 122 15.21 -39.20 -25.44
CA ILE A 122 15.68 -37.80 -25.61
C ILE A 122 14.50 -36.82 -25.54
N TYR A 123 13.40 -37.12 -26.25
CA TYR A 123 12.20 -36.28 -26.26
C TYR A 123 11.57 -36.17 -24.86
N HIS A 124 11.53 -37.27 -24.10
CA HIS A 124 11.02 -37.30 -22.74
C HIS A 124 11.82 -36.40 -21.80
N LEU A 125 13.15 -36.52 -21.80
CA LEU A 125 14.06 -35.68 -21.01
C LEU A 125 13.92 -34.20 -21.37
N CYS A 126 13.84 -33.86 -22.67
CA CYS A 126 13.63 -32.48 -23.12
C CYS A 126 12.25 -31.91 -22.75
N LYS A 127 11.22 -32.76 -22.63
CA LYS A 127 9.87 -32.37 -22.18
C LYS A 127 9.85 -32.11 -20.68
N HIS A 128 10.53 -32.96 -19.92
CA HIS A 128 10.56 -33.01 -18.45
C HIS A 128 11.93 -32.63 -17.87
N ARG A 129 12.56 -31.59 -18.44
CA ARG A 129 13.94 -31.13 -18.16
C ARG A 129 14.23 -30.55 -16.77
N GLY A 130 13.43 -30.86 -15.75
CA GLY A 130 13.66 -30.39 -14.38
C GLY A 130 13.65 -28.87 -14.17
N PHE A 131 13.90 -28.49 -12.92
CA PHE A 131 13.99 -27.11 -12.46
C PHE A 131 15.44 -26.60 -12.50
N HIS A 132 15.62 -25.31 -12.81
CA HIS A 132 16.93 -24.64 -12.82
C HIS A 132 16.75 -23.16 -12.45
N TRP A 133 17.52 -22.71 -11.47
CA TRP A 133 17.63 -21.29 -11.12
C TRP A 133 18.37 -20.54 -12.24
N ILE A 134 17.87 -19.37 -12.62
CA ILE A 134 18.50 -18.55 -13.68
C ILE A 134 19.72 -17.79 -13.12
N SER A 135 19.68 -17.44 -11.84
CA SER A 135 20.75 -16.72 -11.14
C SER A 135 21.11 -17.41 -9.82
N ARG A 136 22.38 -17.30 -9.40
CA ARG A 136 22.84 -17.74 -8.07
C ARG A 136 22.06 -17.07 -6.94
N ALA A 137 21.75 -15.78 -7.10
CA ALA A 137 21.00 -15.03 -6.11
C ALA A 137 19.55 -15.53 -5.91
N ASP A 138 18.85 -15.94 -6.98
CA ASP A 138 17.52 -16.53 -6.84
C ASP A 138 17.58 -17.86 -6.07
N ASP A 139 18.63 -18.65 -6.30
CA ASP A 139 18.88 -19.90 -5.58
C ASP A 139 19.13 -19.64 -4.08
N LYS A 140 20.03 -18.71 -3.73
CA LYS A 140 20.27 -18.32 -2.34
C LYS A 140 19.03 -17.74 -1.66
N LYS A 141 18.26 -16.92 -2.37
CA LYS A 141 17.01 -16.36 -1.83
C LYS A 141 16.00 -17.44 -1.48
N ALA A 142 15.89 -18.48 -2.32
CA ALA A 142 15.01 -19.62 -2.05
C ALA A 142 15.43 -20.43 -0.80
N GLU A 143 16.70 -20.41 -0.44
CA GLU A 143 17.21 -21.05 0.78
C GLU A 143 16.67 -20.37 2.05
N ALA A 144 16.61 -19.04 2.03
CA ALA A 144 16.13 -18.24 3.15
C ALA A 144 14.60 -18.29 3.29
N ASP A 145 13.85 -18.49 2.19
CA ASP A 145 12.38 -18.56 2.18
C ASP A 145 11.85 -20.00 2.15
N THR A 146 12.12 -20.76 3.22
CA THR A 146 11.77 -22.19 3.31
C THR A 146 10.27 -22.48 3.20
N LYS A 147 9.41 -21.53 3.57
CA LYS A 147 7.95 -21.69 3.50
C LYS A 147 7.38 -21.33 2.13
N GLY A 148 8.06 -20.47 1.37
CA GLY A 148 7.68 -20.08 0.02
C GLY A 148 7.74 -21.23 -0.99
N GLU A 149 7.11 -21.05 -2.15
CA GLU A 149 7.12 -22.05 -3.23
C GLU A 149 8.56 -22.35 -3.68
N GLY A 150 9.42 -21.34 -3.78
CA GLY A 150 10.83 -21.49 -4.13
C GLY A 150 11.61 -22.34 -3.11
N GLY A 151 11.40 -22.13 -1.81
CA GLY A 151 12.04 -22.92 -0.77
C GLY A 151 11.58 -24.37 -0.75
N LYS A 152 10.27 -24.62 -0.94
CA LYS A 152 9.73 -25.99 -1.09
C LYS A 152 10.32 -26.73 -2.28
N VAL A 153 10.47 -26.04 -3.42
CA VAL A 153 11.16 -26.59 -4.60
C VAL A 153 12.61 -26.91 -4.24
N LYS A 154 13.36 -25.97 -3.64
CA LYS A 154 14.77 -26.18 -3.27
C LYS A 154 14.96 -27.36 -2.31
N GLN A 155 14.09 -27.50 -1.31
CA GLN A 155 14.10 -28.64 -0.39
C GLN A 155 13.87 -29.97 -1.11
N GLY A 156 12.90 -30.02 -2.04
CA GLY A 156 12.66 -31.21 -2.87
C GLY A 156 13.85 -31.57 -3.77
N LEU A 157 14.50 -30.58 -4.37
CA LEU A 157 15.71 -30.76 -5.16
C LEU A 157 16.89 -31.27 -4.31
N ALA A 158 17.06 -30.74 -3.09
CA ALA A 158 18.10 -31.18 -2.17
C ALA A 158 17.83 -32.59 -1.60
N ALA A 159 16.56 -32.95 -1.38
CA ALA A 159 16.18 -34.28 -0.94
C ALA A 159 16.48 -35.35 -2.00
N THR A 160 16.11 -35.10 -3.26
CA THR A 160 16.41 -36.04 -4.36
C THR A 160 17.91 -36.13 -4.65
N ALA A 161 18.65 -35.03 -4.54
CA ALA A 161 20.11 -35.05 -4.67
C ALA A 161 20.79 -35.87 -3.56
N ARG A 162 20.35 -35.74 -2.30
CA ARG A 162 20.83 -36.58 -1.19
C ARG A 162 20.53 -38.05 -1.42
N LEU A 163 19.31 -38.37 -1.84
CA LEU A 163 18.88 -39.73 -2.13
C LEU A 163 19.70 -40.40 -3.24
N MET A 164 20.01 -39.67 -4.31
CA MET A 164 20.93 -40.12 -5.37
C MET A 164 22.29 -40.52 -4.81
N HIS A 165 22.86 -39.71 -3.92
CA HIS A 165 24.19 -39.92 -3.35
C HIS A 165 24.21 -41.05 -2.31
N GLU A 166 23.32 -40.98 -1.31
CA GLU A 166 23.28 -41.93 -0.18
C GLU A 166 23.02 -43.37 -0.62
N LYS A 167 22.20 -43.56 -1.67
CA LYS A 167 21.87 -44.90 -2.19
C LYS A 167 22.65 -45.28 -3.46
N GLY A 168 23.56 -44.43 -3.92
CA GLY A 168 24.47 -44.75 -5.03
C GLY A 168 23.80 -44.98 -6.39
N TYR A 169 22.71 -44.26 -6.70
CA TYR A 169 22.02 -44.42 -8.00
C TYR A 169 22.84 -43.84 -9.16
N ARG A 170 22.84 -44.51 -10.32
CA ARG A 170 23.56 -44.04 -11.52
C ARG A 170 22.84 -42.88 -12.20
N THR A 171 21.51 -42.90 -12.18
CA THR A 171 20.67 -41.90 -12.87
C THR A 171 19.42 -41.52 -12.10
N ALA A 172 18.84 -40.36 -12.43
CA ALA A 172 17.58 -39.94 -11.83
C ALA A 172 16.42 -40.89 -12.18
N ALA A 173 16.45 -41.53 -13.35
CA ALA A 173 15.44 -42.52 -13.71
C ALA A 173 15.47 -43.77 -12.82
N GLU A 174 16.67 -44.27 -12.52
CA GLU A 174 16.89 -45.42 -11.64
C GLU A 174 16.43 -45.13 -10.21
N MET A 175 16.79 -43.96 -9.67
CA MET A 175 16.26 -43.49 -8.39
C MET A 175 14.74 -43.39 -8.40
N VAL A 176 14.16 -42.75 -9.42
CA VAL A 176 12.70 -42.53 -9.47
C VAL A 176 11.91 -43.84 -9.55
N LEU A 177 12.42 -44.84 -10.28
CA LEU A 177 11.76 -46.15 -10.36
C LEU A 177 11.88 -46.93 -9.05
N SER A 178 13.04 -46.86 -8.39
CA SER A 178 13.29 -47.56 -7.12
C SER A 178 12.49 -46.95 -5.97
N GLU A 179 12.53 -45.62 -5.85
CA GLU A 179 12.01 -44.89 -4.68
C GLU A 179 10.54 -44.50 -4.84
N PHE A 180 10.05 -44.40 -6.09
CA PHE A 180 8.67 -44.00 -6.39
C PHE A 180 7.98 -44.94 -7.40
N PRO A 181 7.89 -46.27 -7.13
CA PRO A 181 7.38 -47.26 -8.08
C PRO A 181 5.91 -47.03 -8.47
N GLU A 182 5.10 -46.54 -7.54
CA GLU A 182 3.66 -46.30 -7.77
C GLU A 182 3.35 -44.96 -8.45
N ALA A 183 4.27 -43.98 -8.36
CA ALA A 183 4.01 -42.63 -8.87
C ALA A 183 5.29 -41.84 -9.15
N GLN A 184 5.74 -41.83 -10.40
CA GLN A 184 7.00 -41.16 -10.80
C GLN A 184 6.87 -39.64 -11.00
N ARG A 185 5.68 -39.05 -10.84
CA ARG A 185 5.46 -37.59 -11.01
C ARG A 185 4.87 -36.95 -9.75
N ASN A 186 5.27 -35.69 -9.52
CA ASN A 186 4.70 -34.84 -8.49
C ASN A 186 3.21 -34.57 -8.72
N LYS A 187 2.45 -34.49 -7.62
CA LYS A 187 1.07 -33.96 -7.59
C LYS A 187 1.11 -32.44 -7.31
N GLN A 188 -0.04 -31.78 -7.46
CA GLN A 188 -0.13 -30.34 -7.22
C GLN A 188 0.23 -30.00 -5.75
N GLY A 189 1.19 -29.10 -5.56
CA GLY A 189 1.66 -28.66 -4.23
C GLY A 189 2.70 -29.58 -3.58
N ASP A 190 3.03 -30.70 -4.20
CA ASP A 190 4.06 -31.65 -3.77
C ASP A 190 5.32 -31.48 -4.63
N TYR A 191 6.47 -31.34 -3.97
CA TYR A 191 7.78 -31.20 -4.60
C TYR A 191 8.76 -32.30 -4.18
N SER A 192 8.30 -33.35 -3.49
CA SER A 192 9.13 -34.45 -2.99
C SER A 192 9.94 -35.17 -4.08
N LYS A 193 9.43 -35.22 -5.31
CA LYS A 193 10.07 -35.87 -6.49
C LYS A 193 10.58 -34.83 -7.49
N ALA A 194 10.81 -33.60 -7.03
CA ALA A 194 11.35 -32.55 -7.88
C ALA A 194 12.78 -32.90 -8.29
N LEU A 195 13.05 -32.91 -9.60
CA LEU A 195 14.37 -33.20 -10.15
C LEU A 195 15.03 -31.93 -10.66
N SER A 196 16.32 -31.77 -10.35
CA SER A 196 17.11 -30.65 -10.86
C SER A 196 17.40 -30.88 -12.34
N ARG A 197 17.52 -29.78 -13.10
CA ARG A 197 17.94 -29.87 -14.50
C ARG A 197 19.37 -30.39 -14.63
N ALA A 198 20.24 -30.09 -13.67
CA ALA A 198 21.61 -30.61 -13.63
C ALA A 198 21.61 -32.14 -13.55
N LEU A 199 20.88 -32.71 -12.59
CA LEU A 199 20.76 -34.16 -12.44
C LEU A 199 20.28 -34.87 -13.72
N LEU A 200 19.29 -34.28 -14.39
CA LEU A 200 18.77 -34.82 -15.66
C LEU A 200 19.71 -34.59 -16.84
N SER A 201 20.56 -33.55 -16.77
CA SER A 201 21.62 -33.31 -17.75
C SER A 201 22.71 -34.36 -17.62
N ASP A 202 23.09 -34.69 -16.39
CA ASP A 202 24.11 -35.70 -16.10
C ASP A 202 23.62 -37.08 -16.55
N GLU A 203 22.35 -37.41 -16.28
CA GLU A 203 21.71 -38.62 -16.82
C GLU A 203 21.72 -38.65 -18.36
N LEU A 204 21.37 -37.54 -19.02
CA LEU A 204 21.35 -37.49 -20.47
C LEU A 204 22.75 -37.65 -21.09
N ALA A 205 23.76 -37.02 -20.50
CA ALA A 205 25.17 -37.20 -20.90
C ALA A 205 25.62 -38.65 -20.73
N LEU A 206 25.28 -39.27 -19.59
CA LEU A 206 25.61 -40.68 -19.33
C LEU A 206 24.94 -41.60 -20.35
N LEU A 207 23.66 -41.36 -20.67
CA LEU A 207 22.95 -42.13 -21.67
C LEU A 207 23.58 -42.02 -23.07
N PHE A 208 23.96 -40.82 -23.51
CA PHE A 208 24.68 -40.64 -24.77
C PHE A 208 25.99 -41.43 -24.79
N ARG A 209 26.77 -41.34 -23.70
CA ARG A 209 28.03 -42.08 -23.55
C ARG A 209 27.82 -43.59 -23.62
N ARG A 210 26.91 -44.15 -22.81
CA ARG A 210 26.63 -45.58 -22.77
C ARG A 210 26.06 -46.10 -24.09
N GLN A 211 25.16 -45.35 -24.73
CA GLN A 211 24.64 -45.74 -26.03
C GLN A 211 25.72 -45.76 -27.12
N ARG A 212 26.70 -44.85 -27.09
CA ARG A 212 27.87 -44.93 -27.98
C ARG A 212 28.72 -46.17 -27.71
N GLU A 213 29.04 -46.44 -26.45
CA GLU A 213 29.81 -47.63 -26.04
C GLU A 213 29.12 -48.94 -26.45
N LEU A 214 27.77 -48.94 -26.46
CA LEU A 214 26.93 -50.06 -26.88
C LEU A 214 26.67 -50.10 -28.40
N GLY A 215 27.39 -49.29 -29.20
CA GLY A 215 27.33 -49.32 -30.67
C GLY A 215 26.11 -48.65 -31.30
N ASN A 216 25.42 -47.74 -30.60
CA ASN A 216 24.27 -47.01 -31.16
C ASN A 216 24.71 -45.95 -32.20
N PRO A 217 24.38 -46.11 -33.50
CA PRO A 217 24.79 -45.16 -34.54
C PRO A 217 24.13 -43.78 -34.39
N HIS A 218 23.08 -43.68 -33.57
CA HIS A 218 22.31 -42.45 -33.35
C HIS A 218 22.68 -41.73 -32.05
N ALA A 219 23.81 -42.07 -31.42
CA ALA A 219 24.31 -41.42 -30.20
C ALA A 219 25.53 -40.50 -30.47
N THR A 220 25.60 -39.89 -31.65
CA THR A 220 26.75 -39.09 -32.09
C THR A 220 27.06 -37.89 -31.17
N ASN A 221 28.32 -37.44 -31.16
CA ASN A 221 28.76 -36.28 -30.38
C ASN A 221 28.10 -34.98 -30.87
N GLU A 222 27.81 -34.90 -32.17
CA GLU A 222 27.14 -33.77 -32.81
C GLU A 222 25.69 -33.66 -32.29
N LEU A 223 24.96 -34.79 -32.26
CA LEU A 223 23.60 -34.81 -31.72
C LEU A 223 23.60 -34.49 -30.22
N GLU A 224 24.54 -35.05 -29.45
CA GLU A 224 24.69 -34.73 -28.03
C GLU A 224 24.90 -33.23 -27.83
N ARG A 225 25.80 -32.60 -28.59
CA ARG A 225 26.08 -31.16 -28.49
C ARG A 225 24.86 -30.31 -28.85
N GLU A 226 24.07 -30.67 -29.86
CA GLU A 226 22.85 -29.94 -30.22
C GLU A 226 21.73 -30.08 -29.17
N ILE A 227 21.59 -31.26 -28.57
CA ILE A 227 20.57 -31.52 -27.55
C ILE A 227 20.98 -30.96 -26.20
N LEU A 228 22.17 -31.33 -25.72
CA LEU A 228 22.64 -31.10 -24.35
C LEU A 228 23.54 -29.86 -24.21
N GLY A 229 24.20 -29.43 -25.28
CA GLY A 229 25.13 -28.29 -25.26
C GLY A 229 26.58 -28.70 -24.98
N THR A 230 27.41 -27.72 -24.62
CA THR A 230 28.86 -27.89 -24.39
C THR A 230 29.24 -28.01 -22.91
N GLY A 231 28.26 -28.21 -22.02
CA GLY A 231 28.48 -28.24 -20.57
C GLY A 231 28.35 -26.88 -19.88
N ASP A 232 28.14 -25.80 -20.63
CA ASP A 232 27.93 -24.43 -20.13
C ASP A 232 26.59 -24.20 -19.39
N ARG A 233 25.71 -25.21 -19.36
CA ARG A 233 24.34 -25.17 -18.81
C ARG A 233 23.46 -24.07 -19.41
N LYS A 234 23.78 -23.61 -20.62
CA LYS A 234 23.07 -22.52 -21.33
C LYS A 234 22.73 -22.92 -22.76
N SER A 235 23.67 -23.54 -23.45
CA SER A 235 23.57 -24.03 -24.83
C SER A 235 22.79 -25.36 -24.93
N GLY A 236 22.46 -25.75 -26.16
CA GLY A 236 21.68 -26.96 -26.43
C GLY A 236 20.17 -26.78 -26.17
N LEU A 237 19.36 -27.57 -26.87
CA LEU A 237 17.90 -27.50 -26.76
C LEU A 237 17.39 -27.81 -25.34
N PHE A 238 18.12 -28.63 -24.58
CA PHE A 238 17.80 -29.00 -23.22
C PHE A 238 17.86 -27.78 -22.27
N TRP A 239 18.95 -27.01 -22.29
CA TRP A 239 19.14 -25.87 -21.37
C TRP A 239 18.45 -24.58 -21.84
N LEU A 240 18.25 -24.40 -23.15
CA LEU A 240 17.75 -23.15 -23.72
C LEU A 240 16.52 -22.60 -22.98
N GLN A 241 16.67 -21.42 -22.40
CA GLN A 241 15.60 -20.65 -21.77
C GLN A 241 15.85 -19.16 -21.98
N LYS A 242 14.78 -18.38 -22.11
CA LYS A 242 14.93 -16.91 -22.16
C LYS A 242 15.25 -16.40 -20.75
N PRO A 243 16.14 -15.41 -20.59
CA PRO A 243 16.35 -14.76 -19.30
C PRO A 243 15.03 -14.17 -18.78
N ALA A 244 14.90 -14.10 -17.47
CA ALA A 244 13.67 -13.62 -16.82
C ALA A 244 13.43 -12.13 -17.13
N LEU A 245 14.49 -11.33 -17.11
CA LEU A 245 14.49 -9.90 -17.39
C LEU A 245 15.91 -9.48 -17.81
N ALA A 246 16.08 -8.90 -18.99
CA ALA A 246 17.33 -8.26 -19.39
C ALA A 246 17.39 -6.84 -18.80
N GLY A 247 18.58 -6.34 -18.46
CA GLY A 247 18.75 -5.00 -17.88
C GLY A 247 18.11 -3.89 -18.74
N ALA A 248 18.25 -3.98 -20.06
CA ALA A 248 17.66 -3.02 -21.00
C ALA A 248 16.13 -2.95 -20.93
N ASP A 249 15.45 -4.06 -20.62
CA ASP A 249 14.00 -4.07 -20.45
C ASP A 249 13.58 -3.53 -19.09
N LEU A 250 14.38 -3.71 -18.04
CA LEU A 250 14.15 -3.07 -16.74
C LEU A 250 14.26 -1.55 -16.84
N MET A 251 15.27 -1.04 -17.56
CA MET A 251 15.48 0.40 -17.73
C MET A 251 14.29 1.09 -18.40
N LYS A 252 13.63 0.44 -19.37
CA LYS A 252 12.39 0.94 -19.99
C LYS A 252 11.21 1.03 -19.01
N MET A 253 11.26 0.27 -17.91
CA MET A 253 10.23 0.27 -16.87
C MET A 253 10.56 1.20 -15.70
N LEU A 254 11.82 1.65 -15.61
CA LEU A 254 12.32 2.45 -14.50
C LEU A 254 11.82 3.90 -14.60
N GLY A 255 11.24 4.40 -13.51
CA GLY A 255 10.76 5.78 -13.45
C GLY A 255 11.90 6.80 -13.40
N ARG A 256 11.59 8.06 -13.72
CA ARG A 256 12.50 9.20 -13.63
C ARG A 256 12.47 9.85 -12.26
N CYS A 257 13.54 10.54 -11.89
CA CYS A 257 13.64 11.30 -10.65
C CYS A 257 12.57 12.40 -10.57
N THR A 258 12.08 12.68 -9.36
CA THR A 258 11.13 13.76 -9.11
C THR A 258 11.67 15.14 -9.51
N PHE A 259 12.95 15.42 -9.18
CA PHE A 259 13.60 16.71 -9.43
C PHE A 259 14.36 16.73 -10.77
N GLU A 260 15.10 15.68 -11.06
CA GLU A 260 15.99 15.61 -12.23
C GLU A 260 15.39 14.70 -13.30
N ARG A 261 14.44 15.21 -14.10
CA ARG A 261 13.62 14.35 -15.00
C ARG A 261 14.42 13.60 -16.08
N ALA A 262 15.60 14.08 -16.43
CA ALA A 262 16.53 13.35 -17.31
C ALA A 262 17.11 12.09 -16.64
N GLU A 263 17.21 12.08 -15.31
CA GLU A 263 17.85 11.02 -14.55
C GLU A 263 16.87 9.91 -14.16
N TYR A 264 17.39 8.67 -14.14
CA TYR A 264 16.65 7.54 -13.59
C TYR A 264 16.63 7.57 -12.06
N ARG A 265 15.58 6.97 -11.49
CA ARG A 265 15.48 6.76 -10.04
C ARG A 265 16.63 5.90 -9.52
N ALA A 266 17.18 6.27 -8.37
CA ALA A 266 18.22 5.51 -7.68
C ALA A 266 17.68 4.15 -7.19
N PRO A 267 18.47 3.08 -7.18
CA PRO A 267 18.14 1.87 -6.43
C PRO A 267 17.93 2.19 -4.95
N LYS A 268 16.96 1.53 -4.30
CA LYS A 268 16.80 1.69 -2.85
C LYS A 268 17.95 1.09 -2.05
N ALA A 269 18.65 0.13 -2.65
CA ALA A 269 19.80 -0.56 -2.07
C ALA A 269 21.11 0.24 -2.17
N SER A 270 21.11 1.38 -2.85
CA SER A 270 22.28 2.28 -2.89
C SER A 270 22.56 2.85 -1.50
N PHE A 271 23.83 2.96 -1.13
CA PHE A 271 24.24 3.54 0.15
C PHE A 271 23.62 4.92 0.33
N THR A 272 23.69 5.77 -0.69
CA THR A 272 23.15 7.14 -0.62
C THR A 272 21.64 7.16 -0.36
N ALA A 273 20.90 6.19 -0.92
CA ALA A 273 19.46 6.07 -0.70
C ALA A 273 19.13 5.56 0.72
N GLU A 274 19.86 4.56 1.22
CA GLU A 274 19.70 4.08 2.61
C GLU A 274 20.12 5.17 3.62
N ARG A 275 21.18 5.92 3.33
CA ARG A 275 21.65 7.08 4.10
C ARG A 275 20.59 8.17 4.17
N HIS A 276 19.96 8.53 3.05
CA HIS A 276 18.84 9.46 3.02
C HIS A 276 17.67 8.98 3.92
N VAL A 277 17.32 7.69 3.87
CA VAL A 277 16.26 7.13 4.74
C VAL A 277 16.65 7.23 6.21
N TRP A 278 17.89 6.91 6.56
CA TRP A 278 18.39 7.03 7.94
C TRP A 278 18.35 8.48 8.42
N LEU A 279 18.92 9.41 7.66
CA LEU A 279 18.94 10.84 8.02
C LEU A 279 17.54 11.43 8.14
N THR A 280 16.61 11.00 7.28
CA THR A 280 15.20 11.40 7.39
C THR A 280 14.61 10.97 8.74
N ARG A 281 14.91 9.75 9.20
CA ARG A 281 14.44 9.27 10.51
C ARG A 281 15.15 9.99 11.65
N LEU A 282 16.46 10.17 11.56
CA LEU A 282 17.29 10.83 12.57
C LEU A 282 16.86 12.29 12.78
N ASN A 283 16.80 13.10 11.72
CA ASN A 283 16.49 14.53 11.81
C ASN A 283 15.03 14.80 12.20
N ASN A 284 14.11 13.85 11.92
CA ASN A 284 12.71 13.94 12.34
C ASN A 284 12.43 13.25 13.69
N LEU A 285 13.43 12.58 14.28
CA LEU A 285 13.25 11.95 15.58
C LEU A 285 12.95 13.02 16.64
N ARG A 286 11.99 12.73 17.50
CA ARG A 286 11.60 13.61 18.60
C ARG A 286 11.59 12.82 19.90
N LEU A 287 12.16 13.42 20.94
CA LEU A 287 12.13 12.92 22.29
C LEU A 287 11.09 13.71 23.08
N PHE A 288 10.28 13.00 23.86
CA PHE A 288 9.45 13.56 24.90
C PHE A 288 10.21 13.40 26.23
N VAL A 289 10.64 14.52 26.81
CA VAL A 289 11.39 14.57 28.06
C VAL A 289 10.76 15.65 28.92
N ASP A 290 10.38 15.31 30.15
CA ASP A 290 9.81 16.22 31.13
C ASP A 290 8.66 17.09 30.59
N GLY A 291 7.74 16.48 29.83
CA GLY A 291 6.57 17.17 29.26
C GLY A 291 6.85 18.01 28.00
N ARG A 292 8.11 18.15 27.59
CA ARG A 292 8.53 18.88 26.39
C ARG A 292 8.89 17.91 25.27
N THR A 293 8.48 18.25 24.06
CA THR A 293 8.92 17.54 22.85
C THR A 293 10.06 18.32 22.21
N ARG A 294 11.22 17.70 22.02
CA ARG A 294 12.38 18.30 21.37
C ARG A 294 13.02 17.37 20.32
N PRO A 295 13.73 17.90 19.31
CA PRO A 295 14.63 17.09 18.48
C PRO A 295 15.83 16.57 19.28
N LEU A 296 16.61 15.68 18.66
CA LEU A 296 17.95 15.38 19.15
C LEU A 296 18.82 16.64 19.06
N ASN A 297 19.65 16.88 20.06
CA ASN A 297 20.69 17.90 20.00
C ASN A 297 21.88 17.43 19.14
N GLU A 298 22.88 18.29 18.95
CA GLU A 298 24.02 18.00 18.08
C GLU A 298 24.88 16.83 18.57
N ASP A 299 25.11 16.72 19.88
CA ASP A 299 25.86 15.62 20.48
C ASP A 299 25.13 14.27 20.36
N GLU A 300 23.85 14.23 20.73
CA GLU A 300 22.99 13.05 20.59
C GLU A 300 22.94 12.61 19.12
N ARG A 301 22.90 13.57 18.18
CA ARG A 301 22.88 13.29 16.76
C ARG A 301 24.22 12.74 16.27
N ARG A 302 25.35 13.31 16.72
CA ARG A 302 26.70 12.82 16.42
C ARG A 302 26.89 11.38 16.88
N ILE A 303 26.41 11.04 18.09
CA ILE A 303 26.42 9.68 18.63
C ILE A 303 25.52 8.76 17.82
N ALA A 304 24.30 9.20 17.48
CA ALA A 304 23.33 8.37 16.79
C ALA A 304 23.74 8.04 15.34
N LEU A 305 24.34 8.99 14.63
CA LEU A 305 24.59 8.93 13.18
C LEU A 305 25.32 7.66 12.70
N PRO A 306 26.43 7.19 13.32
CA PRO A 306 27.14 5.99 12.88
C PRO A 306 26.52 4.66 13.34
N LEU A 307 25.68 4.65 14.39
CA LEU A 307 25.24 3.42 15.06
C LEU A 307 24.61 2.38 14.13
N PRO A 308 23.72 2.71 13.19
CA PRO A 308 23.10 1.71 12.31
C PRO A 308 24.11 0.93 11.46
N TYR A 309 25.23 1.54 11.11
CA TYR A 309 26.27 0.95 10.26
C TYR A 309 27.15 -0.06 11.02
N GLN A 310 27.21 0.09 12.34
CA GLN A 310 27.95 -0.78 13.25
C GLN A 310 27.15 -2.03 13.65
N GLN A 311 25.82 -2.03 13.50
CA GLN A 311 24.98 -3.15 13.94
C GLN A 311 25.08 -4.39 13.03
N ALA A 312 24.81 -5.56 13.63
CA ALA A 312 24.66 -6.84 12.91
C ALA A 312 23.32 -7.02 12.20
N GLY A 313 22.29 -6.34 12.67
CA GLY A 313 20.94 -6.42 12.11
C GLY A 313 20.23 -5.08 12.21
N ASP A 314 18.91 -5.12 12.08
CA ASP A 314 18.02 -3.96 12.19
C ASP A 314 18.35 -3.07 13.41
N PHE A 315 18.53 -1.77 13.20
CA PHE A 315 18.79 -0.83 14.28
C PHE A 315 17.49 -0.50 15.00
N LYS A 316 17.42 -0.78 16.30
CA LYS A 316 16.21 -0.63 17.14
C LYS A 316 16.27 0.62 18.01
N TYR A 317 15.11 1.08 18.46
CA TYR A 317 15.02 2.21 19.39
C TYR A 317 15.75 1.95 20.71
N ARG A 318 15.66 0.72 21.23
CA ARG A 318 16.38 0.30 22.46
C ARG A 318 17.89 0.49 22.35
N GLN A 319 18.47 0.21 21.18
CA GLN A 319 19.91 0.38 20.96
C GLN A 319 20.29 1.86 20.95
N LEU A 320 19.48 2.71 20.31
CA LEU A 320 19.67 4.16 20.38
C LEU A 320 19.53 4.68 21.82
N ARG A 321 18.51 4.23 22.57
CA ARG A 321 18.35 4.62 23.98
C ARG A 321 19.58 4.26 24.80
N ALA A 322 20.08 3.03 24.68
CA ALA A 322 21.25 2.59 25.44
C ALA A 322 22.48 3.47 25.15
N ALA A 323 22.71 3.81 23.88
CA ALA A 323 23.81 4.68 23.48
C ALA A 323 23.65 6.11 24.04
N LEU A 324 22.46 6.71 23.93
CA LEU A 324 22.20 8.07 24.44
C LEU A 324 22.22 8.12 25.97
N ALA A 325 21.68 7.12 26.66
CA ALA A 325 21.72 7.05 28.12
C ALA A 325 23.17 6.99 28.63
N LYS A 326 24.01 6.18 27.97
CA LYS A 326 25.42 6.01 28.34
C LYS A 326 26.25 7.29 28.07
N GLU A 327 26.10 7.88 26.89
CA GLU A 327 27.00 8.93 26.41
C GLU A 327 26.51 10.35 26.75
N THR A 328 25.21 10.57 26.94
CA THR A 328 24.63 11.90 27.21
C THR A 328 23.81 11.97 28.49
N GLY A 329 23.69 10.87 29.25
CA GLY A 329 22.87 10.83 30.46
C GLY A 329 21.37 10.99 30.20
N LEU A 330 20.86 10.54 29.04
CA LEU A 330 19.44 10.66 28.69
C LEU A 330 18.55 10.04 29.80
N PRO A 331 17.62 10.79 30.42
CA PRO A 331 16.83 10.30 31.54
C PRO A 331 15.97 9.08 31.20
N GLU A 332 15.76 8.20 32.18
CA GLU A 332 14.86 7.05 32.02
C GLU A 332 13.42 7.45 31.72
N THR A 333 12.99 8.67 32.07
CA THR A 333 11.66 9.23 31.77
C THR A 333 11.51 9.62 30.30
N ALA A 334 12.61 9.79 29.55
CA ALA A 334 12.57 10.15 28.14
C ALA A 334 11.80 9.09 27.34
N ARG A 335 11.02 9.50 26.33
CA ARG A 335 10.27 8.58 25.44
C ARG A 335 10.44 9.01 23.99
N PHE A 336 10.53 8.07 23.07
CA PHE A 336 10.51 8.39 21.64
C PHE A 336 9.09 8.72 21.20
N VAL A 337 8.89 9.90 20.61
CA VAL A 337 7.58 10.32 20.11
C VAL A 337 7.19 9.45 18.91
N GLY A 338 5.98 8.88 18.96
CA GLY A 338 5.46 8.01 17.91
C GLY A 338 5.46 6.53 18.26
N LEU A 339 6.16 6.13 19.33
CA LEU A 339 6.05 4.79 19.91
C LEU A 339 4.86 4.69 20.89
N ALA A 340 4.23 3.52 20.91
CA ALA A 340 3.08 3.23 21.78
C ALA A 340 3.55 2.52 23.05
N TYR A 341 3.93 3.30 24.07
CA TYR A 341 4.35 2.72 25.35
C TYR A 341 3.19 2.07 26.11
N PRO A 342 3.36 0.81 26.58
CA PRO A 342 2.34 0.10 27.31
C PRO A 342 2.10 0.74 28.68
N SER A 343 0.85 0.71 29.12
CA SER A 343 0.51 1.06 30.49
C SER A 343 1.03 0.03 31.50
N GLU A 344 1.09 0.40 32.76
CA GLU A 344 1.48 -0.50 33.85
C GLU A 344 0.53 -1.72 34.00
N ALA A 345 -0.74 -1.66 33.54
CA ALA A 345 -1.60 -2.86 33.44
C ALA A 345 -1.09 -3.83 32.37
N GLN A 346 -0.75 -3.29 31.19
CA GLN A 346 -0.34 -4.10 30.06
C GLN A 346 1.02 -4.77 30.32
N LYS A 347 1.90 -4.11 31.08
CA LYS A 347 3.14 -4.70 31.58
C LYS A 347 2.88 -5.81 32.61
N ALA A 348 1.94 -5.59 33.55
CA ALA A 348 1.59 -6.58 34.57
C ALA A 348 0.90 -7.85 34.01
N ASP A 349 0.19 -7.75 32.88
CA ASP A 349 -0.42 -8.90 32.18
C ASP A 349 0.62 -9.78 31.43
N GLY A 350 1.92 -9.45 31.52
CA GLY A 350 3.03 -10.25 30.98
C GLY A 350 3.11 -10.33 29.44
N LYS A 351 2.14 -9.74 28.72
CA LYS A 351 2.02 -9.80 27.25
C LYS A 351 2.44 -8.52 26.53
N ALA A 352 2.80 -7.46 27.24
CA ALA A 352 3.23 -6.22 26.61
C ALA A 352 4.67 -6.33 26.08
N LYS A 353 4.80 -6.24 24.75
CA LYS A 353 6.11 -6.08 24.10
C LYS A 353 6.68 -4.69 24.40
N ASP A 354 7.98 -4.61 24.67
CA ASP A 354 8.66 -3.32 24.77
C ASP A 354 8.56 -2.59 23.41
N PRO A 355 7.94 -1.41 23.34
CA PRO A 355 7.83 -0.65 22.09
C PRO A 355 9.20 -0.27 21.53
N GLU A 356 10.25 -0.21 22.35
CA GLU A 356 11.59 0.13 21.89
C GLU A 356 12.33 -1.04 21.23
N ASP A 357 11.78 -2.24 21.32
CA ASP A 357 12.23 -3.37 20.50
C ASP A 357 11.83 -3.21 19.02
N ASP A 358 11.00 -2.22 18.69
CA ASP A 358 10.68 -1.89 17.31
C ASP A 358 11.90 -1.33 16.57
N THR A 359 11.93 -1.64 15.28
CA THR A 359 13.01 -1.22 14.38
C THR A 359 12.95 0.27 14.08
N LEU A 360 13.99 1.01 14.50
CA LEU A 360 14.18 2.41 14.17
C LEU A 360 14.67 2.58 12.73
N VAL A 361 15.58 1.77 12.18
CA VAL A 361 15.92 1.79 10.75
C VAL A 361 16.46 0.45 10.28
N LYS A 362 16.26 0.16 8.99
CA LYS A 362 16.84 -1.02 8.31
C LYS A 362 17.78 -0.54 7.21
N LEU A 363 18.96 -1.12 7.14
CA LEU A 363 19.95 -0.92 6.08
C LEU A 363 20.22 -2.27 5.38
N PRO A 364 19.20 -2.84 4.72
CA PRO A 364 19.27 -4.22 4.21
C PRO A 364 20.39 -4.42 3.19
N ALA A 365 20.68 -3.43 2.33
CA ALA A 365 21.73 -3.57 1.34
C ALA A 365 23.11 -3.46 1.96
N TRP A 366 23.34 -2.49 2.86
CA TRP A 366 24.55 -2.41 3.67
C TRP A 366 24.86 -3.74 4.38
N GLN A 367 23.87 -4.31 5.06
CA GLN A 367 24.02 -5.56 5.81
C GLN A 367 24.24 -6.75 4.88
N ALA A 368 23.51 -6.84 3.78
CA ALA A 368 23.66 -7.94 2.83
C ALA A 368 25.04 -7.93 2.15
N LEU A 369 25.54 -6.76 1.75
CA LEU A 369 26.88 -6.62 1.18
C LEU A 369 27.94 -7.01 2.20
N ARG A 370 27.90 -6.45 3.41
CA ARG A 370 28.83 -6.79 4.49
C ARG A 370 28.89 -8.29 4.77
N LEU A 371 27.72 -8.91 4.99
CA LEU A 371 27.65 -10.32 5.33
C LEU A 371 28.13 -11.22 4.19
N THR A 372 27.88 -10.83 2.94
CA THR A 372 28.29 -11.61 1.76
C THR A 372 29.80 -11.55 1.56
N LEU A 373 30.38 -10.35 1.62
CA LEU A 373 31.83 -10.17 1.47
C LEU A 373 32.60 -10.76 2.66
N LYS A 374 32.09 -10.60 3.89
CA LYS A 374 32.64 -11.27 5.08
C LYS A 374 32.67 -12.78 4.92
N LYS A 375 31.57 -13.40 4.49
CA LYS A 375 31.53 -14.86 4.26
C LYS A 375 32.48 -15.33 3.15
N ALA A 376 32.86 -14.44 2.24
CA ALA A 376 33.81 -14.71 1.16
C ALA A 376 35.28 -14.44 1.55
N GLY A 377 35.55 -14.03 2.80
CA GLY A 377 36.89 -13.64 3.25
C GLY A 377 37.40 -12.36 2.59
N LEU A 378 36.51 -11.38 2.40
CA LEU A 378 36.75 -10.07 1.77
C LEU A 378 36.38 -8.94 2.74
N GLU A 379 36.70 -9.10 4.03
CA GLU A 379 36.41 -8.12 5.07
C GLU A 379 37.16 -6.81 4.86
N THR A 380 38.42 -6.85 4.45
CA THR A 380 39.25 -5.67 4.23
C THR A 380 38.69 -4.79 3.12
N GLU A 381 38.32 -5.39 1.98
CA GLU A 381 37.72 -4.68 0.85
C GLU A 381 36.36 -4.08 1.23
N TRP A 382 35.58 -4.80 2.04
CA TRP A 382 34.34 -4.25 2.58
C TRP A 382 34.61 -3.04 3.49
N GLU A 383 35.56 -3.15 4.42
CA GLU A 383 35.89 -2.09 5.39
C GLU A 383 36.39 -0.82 4.69
N GLU A 384 37.24 -0.95 3.67
CA GLU A 384 37.71 0.16 2.84
C GLU A 384 36.56 0.87 2.11
N MET A 385 35.68 0.11 1.43
CA MET A 385 34.52 0.68 0.75
C MET A 385 33.50 1.29 1.71
N ALA A 386 33.30 0.66 2.87
CA ALA A 386 32.39 1.12 3.91
C ALA A 386 32.87 2.43 4.53
N ALA A 387 34.17 2.53 4.85
CA ALA A 387 34.79 3.75 5.35
C ALA A 387 34.69 4.88 4.33
N ALA A 388 35.09 4.62 3.07
CA ALA A 388 34.98 5.61 2.00
C ALA A 388 33.55 6.16 1.83
N ALA A 389 32.54 5.28 1.87
CA ALA A 389 31.14 5.68 1.75
C ALA A 389 30.65 6.51 2.94
N ILE A 390 31.04 6.14 4.17
CA ILE A 390 30.72 6.90 5.39
C ILE A 390 31.39 8.28 5.37
N ASP A 391 32.60 8.37 4.82
CA ASP A 391 33.38 9.61 4.65
C ASP A 391 32.92 10.46 3.44
N GLY A 392 31.76 10.16 2.87
CA GLY A 392 31.16 10.96 1.80
C GLY A 392 31.58 10.60 0.39
N ARG A 393 32.23 9.45 0.17
CA ARG A 393 32.58 8.90 -1.15
C ARG A 393 31.84 7.57 -1.44
N PRO A 394 30.49 7.58 -1.60
CA PRO A 394 29.68 6.37 -1.70
C PRO A 394 29.60 5.77 -3.11
N GLU A 395 30.30 6.33 -4.09
CA GLU A 395 30.10 6.07 -5.53
C GLU A 395 30.19 4.59 -5.87
N LEU A 396 31.19 3.89 -5.34
CA LEU A 396 31.44 2.49 -5.65
C LEU A 396 30.33 1.58 -5.12
N LEU A 397 29.90 1.76 -3.86
CA LEU A 397 28.78 1.01 -3.29
C LEU A 397 27.46 1.31 -4.01
N ASP A 398 27.23 2.57 -4.39
CA ASP A 398 26.05 2.96 -5.17
C ASP A 398 26.03 2.29 -6.56
N GLN A 399 27.19 2.21 -7.22
CA GLN A 399 27.36 1.57 -8.53
C GLN A 399 27.14 0.05 -8.44
N ILE A 400 27.73 -0.61 -7.44
CA ILE A 400 27.49 -2.03 -7.16
C ILE A 400 25.99 -2.26 -6.94
N ALA A 401 25.36 -1.47 -6.06
CA ALA A 401 23.93 -1.57 -5.79
C ALA A 401 23.09 -1.33 -7.06
N TYR A 402 23.51 -0.43 -7.94
CA TYR A 402 22.86 -0.19 -9.23
C TYR A 402 22.92 -1.41 -10.14
N VAL A 403 24.11 -1.99 -10.34
CA VAL A 403 24.28 -3.18 -11.18
C VAL A 403 23.42 -4.33 -10.65
N LEU A 404 23.50 -4.62 -9.35
CA LEU A 404 22.73 -5.70 -8.71
C LEU A 404 21.21 -5.44 -8.67
N SER A 405 20.78 -4.19 -8.86
CA SER A 405 19.36 -3.80 -8.91
C SER A 405 18.78 -3.82 -10.33
N VAL A 406 19.58 -3.48 -11.34
CA VAL A 406 19.13 -3.36 -12.73
C VAL A 406 19.27 -4.68 -13.49
N PHE A 407 20.42 -5.33 -13.36
CA PHE A 407 20.71 -6.57 -14.08
C PHE A 407 20.35 -7.78 -13.22
N LYS A 408 19.86 -8.84 -13.86
CA LYS A 408 19.33 -10.04 -13.16
C LYS A 408 19.97 -11.33 -13.62
N ASP A 409 20.40 -11.40 -14.87
CA ASP A 409 21.18 -12.52 -15.38
C ASP A 409 22.63 -12.43 -14.88
N ASP A 410 23.21 -13.56 -14.48
CA ASP A 410 24.55 -13.60 -13.90
C ASP A 410 25.63 -13.13 -14.89
N ALA A 411 25.49 -13.43 -16.18
CA ALA A 411 26.45 -13.00 -17.18
C ALA A 411 26.36 -11.49 -17.47
N GLU A 412 25.15 -10.93 -17.48
CA GLU A 412 24.98 -9.47 -17.57
C GLU A 412 25.55 -8.77 -16.33
N VAL A 413 25.28 -9.29 -15.13
CA VAL A 413 25.81 -8.72 -13.88
C VAL A 413 27.32 -8.77 -13.84
N GLU A 414 27.93 -9.91 -14.18
CA GLU A 414 29.38 -10.03 -14.26
C GLU A 414 29.97 -9.02 -15.25
N ALA A 415 29.43 -8.93 -16.46
CA ALA A 415 29.92 -8.00 -17.47
C ALA A 415 29.83 -6.52 -17.04
N GLU A 416 28.78 -6.15 -16.29
CA GLU A 416 28.61 -4.79 -15.79
C GLU A 416 29.45 -4.50 -14.54
N LEU A 417 29.65 -5.49 -13.64
CA LEU A 417 30.55 -5.34 -12.50
C LEU A 417 32.02 -5.24 -12.92
N ARG A 418 32.44 -5.95 -13.98
CA ARG A 418 33.82 -5.86 -14.52
C ARG A 418 34.16 -4.46 -15.05
N LYS A 419 33.17 -3.63 -15.36
CA LYS A 419 33.38 -2.22 -15.76
C LYS A 419 33.65 -1.31 -14.56
N LEU A 420 33.43 -1.79 -13.33
CA LEU A 420 33.69 -1.04 -12.11
C LEU A 420 35.12 -1.30 -11.64
N GLY A 421 35.78 -0.29 -11.08
CA GLY A 421 37.11 -0.42 -10.47
C GLY A 421 37.06 -1.13 -9.11
N LEU A 422 36.67 -2.41 -9.09
CA LEU A 422 36.53 -3.20 -7.87
C LEU A 422 37.91 -3.70 -7.38
N PRO A 423 38.22 -3.57 -6.07
CA PRO A 423 39.38 -4.26 -5.49
C PRO A 423 39.17 -5.78 -5.59
N ASN A 424 40.24 -6.55 -5.84
CA ASN A 424 40.15 -8.02 -5.97
C ASN A 424 38.96 -8.49 -6.84
N ALA A 425 38.83 -7.88 -8.03
CA ALA A 425 37.63 -7.90 -8.85
C ALA A 425 37.03 -9.30 -9.05
N ASP A 426 37.82 -10.32 -9.38
CA ASP A 426 37.28 -11.68 -9.62
C ASP A 426 36.64 -12.29 -8.37
N ARG A 427 37.27 -12.16 -7.19
CA ARG A 427 36.71 -12.66 -5.92
C ARG A 427 35.49 -11.87 -5.50
N MET A 428 35.53 -10.54 -5.66
CA MET A 428 34.39 -9.68 -5.38
C MET A 428 33.20 -10.00 -6.27
N ILE A 429 33.41 -10.15 -7.58
CA ILE A 429 32.36 -10.48 -8.54
C ILE A 429 31.73 -11.82 -8.19
N ASP A 430 32.53 -12.86 -7.92
CA ASP A 430 32.02 -14.17 -7.53
C ASP A 430 31.11 -14.09 -6.29
N ALA A 431 31.53 -13.35 -5.27
CA ALA A 431 30.74 -13.13 -4.06
C ALA A 431 29.45 -12.33 -4.34
N LEU A 432 29.54 -11.26 -5.13
CA LEU A 432 28.40 -10.38 -5.44
C LEU A 432 27.36 -11.03 -6.35
N LEU A 433 27.71 -12.06 -7.13
CA LEU A 433 26.75 -12.81 -7.94
C LEU A 433 25.64 -13.48 -7.11
N ASP A 434 25.88 -13.69 -5.81
CA ASP A 434 24.90 -14.23 -4.86
C ASP A 434 23.85 -13.22 -4.39
N LEU A 435 23.99 -11.94 -4.75
CA LEU A 435 23.11 -10.87 -4.31
C LEU A 435 22.32 -10.25 -5.47
N ARG A 436 21.02 -10.04 -5.28
CA ARG A 436 20.23 -9.17 -6.16
C ARG A 436 19.37 -8.26 -5.32
N PHE A 437 19.31 -7.00 -5.72
CA PHE A 437 18.46 -6.02 -5.09
C PHE A 437 17.25 -5.69 -5.95
N ASP A 438 16.25 -5.09 -5.32
CA ASP A 438 15.03 -4.63 -5.97
C ASP A 438 14.61 -3.27 -5.44
N LYS A 439 13.61 -2.69 -6.11
CA LYS A 439 12.99 -1.39 -5.80
C LYS A 439 13.91 -0.19 -6.02
N PHE A 440 13.26 0.93 -6.33
CA PHE A 440 13.92 2.19 -6.63
C PHE A 440 13.33 3.31 -5.76
N HIS A 441 14.16 4.27 -5.40
CA HIS A 441 13.81 5.50 -4.71
C HIS A 441 12.98 6.41 -5.63
N SER A 442 12.38 7.49 -5.10
CA SER A 442 11.70 8.49 -5.95
C SER A 442 12.68 9.47 -6.61
N LEU A 443 13.90 9.56 -6.08
CA LEU A 443 14.95 10.48 -6.50
C LEU A 443 16.09 9.72 -7.19
N SER A 444 16.83 10.39 -8.07
CA SER A 444 18.07 9.89 -8.68
C SER A 444 19.24 9.95 -7.70
N LEU A 445 20.32 9.22 -8.00
CA LEU A 445 21.56 9.33 -7.23
C LEU A 445 22.13 10.75 -7.31
N LYS A 446 22.05 11.40 -8.47
CA LYS A 446 22.44 12.81 -8.65
C LYS A 446 21.74 13.74 -7.65
N ALA A 447 20.42 13.67 -7.57
CA ALA A 447 19.65 14.50 -6.64
C ALA A 447 19.94 14.14 -5.17
N LEU A 448 20.05 12.85 -4.86
CA LEU A 448 20.35 12.39 -3.51
C LEU A 448 21.74 12.84 -3.03
N ARG A 449 22.77 12.80 -3.87
CA ARG A 449 24.12 13.26 -3.54
C ARG A 449 24.20 14.76 -3.29
N ALA A 450 23.31 15.55 -3.90
CA ALA A 450 23.18 16.97 -3.59
C ALA A 450 22.45 17.21 -2.24
N ILE A 451 21.45 16.41 -1.90
CA ILE A 451 20.59 16.63 -0.72
C ILE A 451 21.20 16.05 0.57
N VAL A 452 21.75 14.82 0.51
CA VAL A 452 22.22 14.07 1.68
C VAL A 452 23.25 14.83 2.51
N PRO A 453 24.28 15.49 1.94
CA PRO A 453 25.26 16.23 2.73
C PRO A 453 24.65 17.36 3.58
N HIS A 454 23.57 17.98 3.12
CA HIS A 454 22.85 18.99 3.90
C HIS A 454 22.07 18.36 5.05
N MET A 455 21.44 17.21 4.82
CA MET A 455 20.77 16.45 5.88
C MET A 455 21.75 15.92 6.93
N GLU A 456 22.98 15.59 6.52
CA GLU A 456 24.07 15.20 7.43
C GLU A 456 24.50 16.31 8.38
N ARG A 457 24.23 17.58 8.04
CA ARG A 457 24.41 18.74 8.93
C ARG A 457 23.23 19.01 9.86
N GLY A 458 22.22 18.13 9.87
CA GLY A 458 21.04 18.24 10.74
C GLY A 458 19.83 18.91 10.10
N LEU A 459 19.95 19.42 8.87
CA LEU A 459 18.82 20.02 8.17
C LEU A 459 17.73 18.98 7.88
N ARG A 460 16.47 19.39 8.00
CA ARG A 460 15.36 18.55 7.58
C ARG A 460 15.36 18.41 6.06
N TYR A 461 14.62 17.43 5.56
CA TYR A 461 14.56 17.15 4.12
C TYR A 461 14.09 18.36 3.28
N ASP A 462 13.12 19.12 3.79
CA ASP A 462 12.62 20.35 3.17
C ASP A 462 13.72 21.41 3.03
N GLU A 463 14.43 21.69 4.11
CA GLU A 463 15.53 22.65 4.18
C GLU A 463 16.74 22.20 3.33
N ALA A 464 17.06 20.91 3.37
CA ALA A 464 18.13 20.32 2.59
C ALA A 464 17.85 20.35 1.08
N CYS A 465 16.58 20.15 0.66
CA CYS A 465 16.19 20.33 -0.73
C CYS A 465 16.41 21.78 -1.17
N GLU A 466 15.96 22.76 -0.38
CA GLU A 466 16.11 24.17 -0.71
C GLU A 466 17.59 24.57 -0.85
N LYS A 467 18.45 24.12 0.07
CA LYS A 467 19.89 24.32 -0.01
C LYS A 467 20.54 23.66 -1.23
N ALA A 468 20.01 22.50 -1.65
CA ALA A 468 20.45 21.79 -2.85
C ALA A 468 19.86 22.38 -4.16
N GLY A 469 19.12 23.48 -4.11
CA GLY A 469 18.49 24.11 -5.27
C GLY A 469 17.19 23.45 -5.74
N TYR A 470 16.58 22.61 -4.90
CA TYR A 470 15.30 21.94 -5.17
C TYR A 470 14.18 22.49 -4.28
N HIS A 471 12.93 22.37 -4.74
CA HIS A 471 11.77 22.67 -3.92
C HIS A 471 11.08 21.37 -3.49
N HIS A 472 11.15 21.03 -2.20
CA HIS A 472 10.69 19.73 -1.68
C HIS A 472 9.23 19.37 -2.02
N SER A 473 8.38 20.38 -2.24
CA SER A 473 6.95 20.24 -2.55
C SER A 473 6.57 20.49 -4.02
N GLN A 474 7.51 20.88 -4.88
CA GLN A 474 7.22 21.15 -6.30
C GLN A 474 8.18 20.34 -7.19
N PRO A 475 7.69 19.45 -8.08
CA PRO A 475 8.52 19.06 -9.22
C PRO A 475 8.89 20.34 -10.00
N PRO A 476 10.04 20.38 -10.69
CA PRO A 476 10.39 21.52 -11.53
C PRO A 476 9.18 21.85 -12.39
N ARG A 477 8.78 23.13 -12.42
CA ARG A 477 7.69 23.60 -13.27
C ARG A 477 7.93 23.03 -14.67
N ALA A 478 7.18 22.00 -15.04
CA ALA A 478 6.98 21.74 -16.45
C ALA A 478 6.31 23.02 -16.94
N ALA A 479 6.95 23.69 -17.89
CA ALA A 479 6.40 24.84 -18.60
C ALA A 479 5.18 24.46 -19.47
N THR A 480 4.35 23.53 -19.01
CA THR A 480 3.07 23.20 -19.62
C THR A 480 2.08 24.22 -19.09
N GLY A 481 1.74 25.20 -19.93
CA GLY A 481 0.71 26.19 -19.63
C GLY A 481 -0.60 25.55 -19.16
N ALA A 482 -1.36 26.29 -18.37
CA ALA A 482 -2.61 25.81 -17.80
C ALA A 482 -3.56 25.35 -18.93
N HIS A 483 -3.97 24.08 -18.91
CA HIS A 483 -4.91 23.56 -19.90
C HIS A 483 -6.35 23.82 -19.43
N LYS A 484 -7.25 24.14 -20.37
CA LYS A 484 -8.68 24.24 -20.06
C LYS A 484 -9.25 22.94 -19.47
N TYR A 485 -8.70 21.78 -19.86
CA TYR A 485 -9.12 20.47 -19.39
C TYR A 485 -7.93 19.67 -18.87
N LEU A 486 -8.18 18.80 -17.88
CA LEU A 486 -7.15 17.90 -17.37
C LEU A 486 -6.67 16.90 -18.46
N PRO A 487 -5.36 16.78 -18.69
CA PRO A 487 -4.81 15.91 -19.72
C PRO A 487 -5.01 14.43 -19.37
N PRO A 488 -5.00 13.51 -20.36
CA PRO A 488 -5.15 12.09 -20.08
C PRO A 488 -3.92 11.50 -19.38
N PHE A 489 -4.15 10.51 -18.51
CA PHE A 489 -3.06 9.71 -17.91
C PHE A 489 -2.34 8.80 -18.91
N TYR A 490 -2.86 8.67 -20.12
CA TYR A 490 -2.34 7.82 -21.17
C TYR A 490 -2.02 8.68 -22.40
N ALA A 491 -0.81 8.55 -22.93
CA ALA A 491 -0.37 9.32 -24.09
C ALA A 491 -0.88 8.72 -25.40
N LYS A 492 -0.80 7.39 -25.55
CA LYS A 492 -1.16 6.68 -26.78
C LYS A 492 -1.58 5.24 -26.54
N ARG A 493 -2.01 4.57 -27.59
CA ARG A 493 -2.09 3.11 -27.65
C ARG A 493 -0.86 2.56 -28.36
N ASP A 494 -0.31 1.46 -27.87
CA ASP A 494 0.72 0.71 -28.60
C ASP A 494 0.10 -0.12 -29.74
N LYS A 495 0.96 -0.77 -30.54
CA LYS A 495 0.57 -1.64 -31.65
C LYS A 495 -0.32 -2.82 -31.25
N ASP A 496 -0.31 -3.20 -29.97
CA ASP A 496 -1.17 -4.25 -29.40
C ASP A 496 -2.48 -3.66 -28.84
N GLY A 497 -2.77 -2.38 -29.11
CA GLY A 497 -3.95 -1.66 -28.63
C GLY A 497 -3.91 -1.26 -27.16
N ARG A 498 -2.77 -1.42 -26.46
CA ARG A 498 -2.64 -1.16 -25.02
C ARG A 498 -2.40 0.31 -24.75
N MET A 499 -3.07 0.85 -23.74
CA MET A 499 -2.83 2.22 -23.28
C MET A 499 -1.46 2.34 -22.64
N VAL A 500 -0.65 3.25 -23.16
CA VAL A 500 0.68 3.62 -22.66
C VAL A 500 0.51 4.83 -21.76
N PHE A 501 1.02 4.74 -20.53
CA PHE A 501 0.98 5.87 -19.59
C PHE A 501 1.75 7.06 -20.15
N ASN A 502 1.26 8.26 -19.86
CA ASN A 502 2.00 9.47 -20.16
C ASN A 502 3.25 9.53 -19.25
N GLU A 503 4.45 9.57 -19.84
CA GLU A 503 5.72 9.53 -19.13
C GLU A 503 6.04 10.84 -18.39
N ASP A 504 5.43 11.95 -18.83
CA ASP A 504 5.54 13.25 -18.17
C ASP A 504 4.75 13.30 -16.84
N LEU A 505 3.81 12.37 -16.67
CA LEU A 505 3.01 12.24 -15.47
C LEU A 505 3.48 11.05 -14.63
N ASP A 506 3.79 11.28 -13.35
CA ASP A 506 4.11 10.18 -12.41
C ASP A 506 2.84 9.45 -11.93
N VAL A 507 2.08 8.90 -12.87
CA VAL A 507 0.77 8.29 -12.62
C VAL A 507 0.94 7.07 -11.71
N PRO A 508 0.15 6.96 -10.61
CA PRO A 508 0.14 5.77 -9.76
C PRO A 508 -0.06 4.50 -10.58
N ARG A 509 0.61 3.39 -10.23
CA ARG A 509 0.50 2.13 -10.99
C ARG A 509 -0.57 1.17 -10.46
N ASN A 510 -1.21 1.49 -9.34
CA ASN A 510 -2.32 0.69 -8.80
C ASN A 510 -3.57 0.84 -9.70
N PRO A 511 -4.07 -0.23 -10.34
CA PRO A 511 -5.21 -0.15 -11.27
C PRO A 511 -6.50 0.39 -10.66
N VAL A 512 -6.76 0.15 -9.37
CA VAL A 512 -7.94 0.67 -8.66
C VAL A 512 -7.86 2.19 -8.57
N VAL A 513 -6.70 2.69 -8.13
CA VAL A 513 -6.41 4.12 -8.02
C VAL A 513 -6.50 4.81 -9.36
N VAL A 514 -5.83 4.28 -10.39
CA VAL A 514 -5.83 4.86 -11.74
C VAL A 514 -7.24 4.95 -12.30
N ARG A 515 -8.07 3.92 -12.08
CA ARG A 515 -9.46 3.92 -12.53
C ARG A 515 -10.26 5.02 -11.83
N ALA A 516 -10.19 5.11 -10.51
CA ALA A 516 -10.90 6.13 -9.73
C ALA A 516 -10.49 7.54 -10.14
N LEU A 517 -9.18 7.83 -10.19
CA LEU A 517 -8.66 9.13 -10.60
C LEU A 517 -9.01 9.48 -12.05
N ASN A 518 -9.02 8.50 -12.96
CA ASN A 518 -9.41 8.77 -14.34
C ASN A 518 -10.93 8.99 -14.49
N GLN A 519 -11.76 8.39 -13.64
CA GLN A 519 -13.19 8.73 -13.58
C GLN A 519 -13.38 10.13 -13.00
N ALA A 520 -12.68 10.50 -11.93
CA ALA A 520 -12.70 11.86 -11.38
C ALA A 520 -12.27 12.89 -12.43
N ARG A 521 -11.20 12.61 -13.19
CA ARG A 521 -10.77 13.43 -14.34
C ARG A 521 -11.88 13.61 -15.37
N LYS A 522 -12.57 12.53 -15.75
CA LYS A 522 -13.66 12.59 -16.73
C LYS A 522 -14.83 13.43 -16.24
N VAL A 523 -15.21 13.27 -14.96
CA VAL A 523 -16.26 14.08 -14.32
C VAL A 523 -15.84 15.55 -14.30
N LEU A 524 -14.65 15.87 -13.80
CA LEU A 524 -14.14 17.26 -13.77
C LEU A 524 -14.16 17.89 -15.17
N ASN A 525 -13.61 17.22 -16.18
CA ASN A 525 -13.61 17.76 -17.54
C ASN A 525 -15.03 17.91 -18.11
N ALA A 526 -16.00 17.08 -17.68
CA ALA A 526 -17.40 17.24 -18.06
C ALA A 526 -18.03 18.46 -17.39
N LEU A 527 -17.76 18.68 -16.09
CA LEU A 527 -18.21 19.87 -15.38
C LEU A 527 -17.62 21.15 -15.98
N VAL A 528 -16.34 21.13 -16.40
CA VAL A 528 -15.72 22.28 -17.09
C VAL A 528 -16.36 22.55 -18.46
N ARG A 529 -16.80 21.51 -19.18
CA ARG A 529 -17.52 21.69 -20.45
C ARG A 529 -18.90 22.32 -20.24
N GLU A 530 -19.60 21.90 -19.21
CA GLU A 530 -20.97 22.35 -18.92
C GLU A 530 -21.01 23.74 -18.26
N TYR A 531 -20.20 23.93 -17.20
CA TYR A 531 -20.28 25.10 -16.32
C TYR A 531 -19.10 26.07 -16.46
N GLY A 532 -18.09 25.75 -17.29
CA GLY A 532 -16.87 26.53 -17.41
C GLY A 532 -15.81 26.19 -16.36
N SER A 533 -14.68 26.90 -16.39
CA SER A 533 -13.57 26.66 -15.46
C SER A 533 -13.97 27.00 -14.01
N PRO A 534 -13.63 26.17 -13.03
CA PRO A 534 -13.91 26.47 -11.63
C PRO A 534 -12.98 27.57 -11.11
N HIS A 535 -13.42 28.27 -10.08
CA HIS A 535 -12.56 29.15 -9.29
C HIS A 535 -11.74 28.36 -8.28
N GLU A 536 -12.31 27.27 -7.73
CA GLU A 536 -11.65 26.40 -6.78
C GLU A 536 -12.08 24.93 -6.96
N VAL A 537 -11.16 24.01 -6.70
CA VAL A 537 -11.41 22.57 -6.69
C VAL A 537 -11.10 22.00 -5.31
N ARG A 538 -12.05 21.30 -4.71
CA ARG A 538 -11.89 20.62 -3.42
C ARG A 538 -12.13 19.13 -3.57
N ILE A 539 -11.28 18.33 -2.95
CA ILE A 539 -11.32 16.88 -3.08
C ILE A 539 -11.24 16.21 -1.72
N GLU A 540 -12.06 15.20 -1.51
CA GLU A 540 -11.88 14.16 -0.51
C GLU A 540 -11.55 12.85 -1.24
N MET A 541 -10.70 12.01 -0.65
CA MET A 541 -10.51 10.65 -1.12
C MET A 541 -10.75 9.65 -0.02
N ALA A 542 -11.35 8.50 -0.34
CA ALA A 542 -11.55 7.42 0.62
C ALA A 542 -10.21 6.88 1.16
N ARG A 543 -10.12 6.64 2.48
CA ARG A 543 -8.93 6.08 3.15
C ARG A 543 -8.47 4.75 2.55
N ASP A 544 -9.42 3.97 2.07
CA ASP A 544 -9.20 2.61 1.57
C ASP A 544 -8.76 2.54 0.11
N LEU A 545 -8.76 3.67 -0.62
CA LEU A 545 -8.43 3.71 -2.06
C LEU A 545 -7.03 3.17 -2.40
N SER A 546 -6.05 3.39 -1.52
CA SER A 546 -4.67 2.90 -1.68
C SER A 546 -4.42 1.53 -1.05
N ARG A 547 -5.32 1.05 -0.18
CA ARG A 547 -5.04 -0.04 0.75
C ARG A 547 -5.25 -1.41 0.09
N PRO A 548 -4.32 -2.37 0.28
CA PRO A 548 -4.54 -3.77 -0.07
C PRO A 548 -5.83 -4.34 0.53
N LEU A 549 -6.40 -5.41 -0.08
CA LEU A 549 -7.66 -5.99 0.40
C LEU A 549 -7.51 -6.63 1.80
N ASP A 550 -6.39 -7.27 2.09
CA ASP A 550 -6.07 -7.85 3.39
C ASP A 550 -6.02 -6.79 4.49
N GLU A 551 -5.43 -5.62 4.20
CA GLU A 551 -5.43 -4.48 5.11
C GLU A 551 -6.87 -3.97 5.33
N ARG A 552 -7.66 -3.81 4.25
CA ARG A 552 -9.08 -3.42 4.34
C ARG A 552 -9.88 -4.39 5.21
N ARG A 553 -9.74 -5.71 5.00
CA ARG A 553 -10.38 -6.76 5.81
C ARG A 553 -9.91 -6.78 7.26
N ARG A 554 -8.65 -6.42 7.53
CA ARG A 554 -8.15 -6.26 8.91
C ARG A 554 -8.82 -5.07 9.59
N ILE A 555 -8.92 -3.94 8.90
CA ILE A 555 -9.59 -2.74 9.42
C ILE A 555 -11.08 -3.00 9.64
N GLU A 556 -11.76 -3.70 8.72
CA GLU A 556 -13.16 -4.11 8.89
C GLU A 556 -13.34 -4.97 10.14
N ARG A 557 -12.44 -5.94 10.38
CA ARG A 557 -12.43 -6.75 11.61
C ARG A 557 -12.19 -5.90 12.86
N GLU A 558 -11.17 -5.04 12.85
CA GLU A 558 -10.89 -4.12 13.96
C GLU A 558 -12.09 -3.18 14.24
N GLN A 559 -12.82 -2.75 13.19
CA GLN A 559 -14.05 -1.96 13.33
C GLN A 559 -15.20 -2.77 13.91
N GLN A 560 -15.34 -4.04 13.53
CA GLN A 560 -16.35 -4.94 14.07
C GLN A 560 -16.08 -5.24 15.56
N GLU A 561 -14.85 -5.62 15.91
CA GLU A 561 -14.42 -5.80 17.32
C GLU A 561 -14.64 -4.51 18.13
N TYR A 562 -14.43 -3.35 17.51
CA TYR A 562 -14.70 -2.06 18.12
C TYR A 562 -16.20 -1.84 18.37
N ARG A 563 -17.09 -2.27 17.45
CA ARG A 563 -18.55 -2.23 17.64
C ARG A 563 -18.98 -3.17 18.76
N GLU A 564 -18.52 -4.42 18.74
CA GLU A 564 -18.86 -5.41 19.77
C GLU A 564 -18.46 -4.93 21.18
N ARG A 565 -17.30 -4.30 21.32
CA ARG A 565 -16.91 -3.67 22.59
C ARG A 565 -17.83 -2.50 22.97
N ASN A 566 -18.22 -1.65 22.01
CA ASN A 566 -19.18 -0.59 22.29
C ASN A 566 -20.53 -1.16 22.73
N ASP A 567 -21.00 -2.25 22.14
CA ASP A 567 -22.28 -2.86 22.48
C ASP A 567 -22.24 -3.46 23.90
N LYS A 568 -21.11 -4.07 24.29
CA LYS A 568 -20.86 -4.45 25.70
C LYS A 568 -20.87 -3.25 26.63
N ASP A 569 -20.19 -2.16 26.27
CA ASP A 569 -20.19 -0.93 27.06
C ASP A 569 -21.62 -0.34 27.16
N ARG A 570 -22.46 -0.46 26.12
CA ARG A 570 -23.87 -0.05 26.15
C ARG A 570 -24.69 -0.91 27.10
N ALA A 571 -24.52 -2.23 27.06
CA ALA A 571 -25.18 -3.13 27.99
C ALA A 571 -24.85 -2.77 29.46
N THR A 572 -23.58 -2.46 29.77
CA THR A 572 -23.22 -2.00 31.13
C THR A 572 -23.84 -0.65 31.49
N PHE A 573 -24.05 0.25 30.52
CA PHE A 573 -24.78 1.50 30.77
C PHE A 573 -26.24 1.22 31.13
N VAL A 574 -26.91 0.34 30.36
CA VAL A 574 -28.31 -0.04 30.59
C VAL A 574 -28.48 -0.72 31.96
N GLU A 575 -27.51 -1.52 32.38
CA GLU A 575 -27.50 -2.13 33.72
C GLU A 575 -27.53 -1.08 34.85
N HIS A 576 -26.73 -0.01 34.73
CA HIS A 576 -26.64 1.04 35.75
C HIS A 576 -27.78 2.07 35.70
N PHE A 577 -28.18 2.49 34.49
CA PHE A 577 -29.13 3.60 34.30
C PHE A 577 -30.54 3.14 33.89
N ARG A 578 -30.74 1.83 33.70
CA ARG A 578 -32.03 1.19 33.34
C ARG A 578 -32.68 1.77 32.08
N ARG A 579 -31.88 2.32 31.16
CA ARG A 579 -32.30 2.86 29.87
C ARG A 579 -31.16 2.86 28.85
N GLU A 580 -31.51 2.95 27.57
CA GLU A 580 -30.53 3.08 26.49
C GLU A 580 -29.82 4.46 26.52
N PRO A 581 -28.49 4.52 26.32
CA PRO A 581 -27.76 5.78 26.35
C PRO A 581 -27.89 6.59 25.06
N LYS A 582 -28.12 7.90 25.21
CA LYS A 582 -27.88 8.87 24.12
C LYS A 582 -26.37 9.00 23.84
N GLY A 583 -26.01 9.49 22.65
CA GLY A 583 -24.60 9.59 22.22
C GLY A 583 -23.67 10.31 23.22
N ALA A 584 -24.11 11.44 23.77
CA ALA A 584 -23.36 12.20 24.78
C ALA A 584 -23.17 11.44 26.09
N GLU A 585 -24.25 10.82 26.57
CA GLU A 585 -24.32 10.09 27.84
C GLU A 585 -23.41 8.86 27.78
N PHE A 586 -23.41 8.17 26.63
CA PHE A 586 -22.50 7.07 26.38
C PHE A 586 -21.03 7.51 26.39
N GLU A 587 -20.73 8.69 25.84
CA GLU A 587 -19.37 9.23 25.88
C GLU A 587 -18.95 9.63 27.30
N LYS A 588 -19.87 10.21 28.10
CA LYS A 588 -19.65 10.50 29.53
C LYS A 588 -19.36 9.22 30.30
N TRP A 589 -20.17 8.18 30.10
CA TRP A 589 -19.98 6.86 30.72
C TRP A 589 -18.63 6.24 30.40
N ARG A 590 -18.22 6.27 29.13
CA ARG A 590 -16.92 5.71 28.71
C ARG A 590 -15.76 6.48 29.32
N LEU A 591 -15.84 7.81 29.35
CA LEU A 591 -14.80 8.64 29.97
C LEU A 591 -14.76 8.49 31.49
N TYR A 592 -15.93 8.36 32.15
CA TYR A 592 -16.03 8.07 33.59
C TYR A 592 -15.26 6.80 33.96
N ARG A 593 -15.49 5.70 33.23
CA ARG A 593 -14.76 4.44 33.42
C ARG A 593 -13.28 4.56 33.09
N GLU A 594 -12.95 5.21 31.96
CA GLU A 594 -11.56 5.46 31.57
C GLU A 594 -10.81 6.29 32.64
N GLN A 595 -11.52 7.16 33.37
CA GLN A 595 -10.98 8.05 34.40
C GLN A 595 -11.12 7.55 35.82
N GLN A 596 -11.56 6.30 36.01
CA GLN A 596 -11.75 5.70 37.33
C GLN A 596 -12.69 6.53 38.22
N GLY A 597 -13.71 7.15 37.61
CA GLY A 597 -14.71 7.96 38.29
C GLY A 597 -14.20 9.29 38.86
N LYS A 598 -13.08 9.82 38.36
CA LYS A 598 -12.53 11.11 38.81
C LYS A 598 -12.61 12.20 37.74
N CYS A 599 -12.80 13.43 38.17
CA CYS A 599 -12.64 14.63 37.34
C CYS A 599 -11.19 14.73 36.86
N ALA A 600 -10.98 14.94 35.56
CA ALA A 600 -9.62 14.96 35.04
C ALA A 600 -8.78 16.14 35.55
N TYR A 601 -9.36 17.28 35.96
CA TYR A 601 -8.61 18.49 36.35
C TYR A 601 -8.55 18.75 37.84
N SER A 602 -9.66 18.57 38.55
CA SER A 602 -9.68 18.70 40.02
C SER A 602 -9.31 17.42 40.73
N LEU A 603 -9.32 16.27 40.04
CA LEU A 603 -9.15 14.92 40.60
C LEU A 603 -10.19 14.52 41.65
N ALA A 604 -11.18 15.38 41.89
CA ALA A 604 -12.32 15.10 42.76
C ALA A 604 -13.16 13.93 42.21
N PRO A 605 -13.77 13.12 43.10
CA PRO A 605 -14.64 12.03 42.68
C PRO A 605 -15.87 12.59 41.95
N ILE A 606 -16.27 11.90 40.89
CA ILE A 606 -17.52 12.11 40.18
C ILE A 606 -18.52 11.09 40.72
N GLU A 607 -19.63 11.60 41.23
CA GLU A 607 -20.73 10.77 41.71
C GLU A 607 -21.46 10.14 40.52
N LEU A 608 -21.51 8.79 40.48
CA LEU A 608 -22.10 8.07 39.35
C LEU A 608 -23.58 8.40 39.15
N GLY A 609 -24.34 8.54 40.25
CA GLY A 609 -25.77 8.89 40.20
C GLY A 609 -26.05 10.25 39.57
N ARG A 610 -25.08 11.16 39.61
CA ARG A 610 -25.17 12.52 39.06
C ARG A 610 -24.50 12.67 37.69
N LEU A 611 -23.90 11.59 37.14
CA LEU A 611 -23.15 11.64 35.87
C LEU A 611 -23.97 12.24 34.70
N LEU A 612 -25.28 11.98 34.70
CA LEU A 612 -26.21 12.43 33.67
C LEU A 612 -26.90 13.76 34.01
N GLU A 613 -26.69 14.31 35.21
CA GLU A 613 -27.20 15.61 35.62
C GLU A 613 -26.60 16.73 34.74
N GLU A 614 -27.46 17.64 34.29
CA GLU A 614 -27.04 18.77 33.46
C GLU A 614 -26.23 19.77 34.29
N GLY A 615 -25.10 20.23 33.76
CA GLY A 615 -24.21 21.17 34.46
C GLY A 615 -23.35 20.57 35.58
N TYR A 616 -23.46 19.28 35.90
CA TYR A 616 -22.58 18.64 36.90
C TYR A 616 -21.19 18.33 36.32
N VAL A 617 -21.17 17.58 35.21
CA VAL A 617 -19.95 17.19 34.49
C VAL A 617 -20.06 17.38 32.99
N GLU A 618 -18.92 17.72 32.39
CA GLU A 618 -18.77 18.06 30.99
C GLU A 618 -17.60 17.32 30.36
N ILE A 619 -17.68 17.13 29.04
CA ILE A 619 -16.59 16.52 28.29
C ILE A 619 -15.78 17.62 27.61
N ASP A 620 -14.61 17.90 28.17
CA ASP A 620 -13.68 18.92 27.70
C ASP A 620 -12.69 18.38 26.66
N HIS A 621 -12.21 19.28 25.80
CA HIS A 621 -11.07 19.07 24.92
C HIS A 621 -9.80 19.55 25.61
N ALA A 622 -8.93 18.61 25.97
CA ALA A 622 -7.67 18.89 26.64
C ALA A 622 -6.84 19.93 25.87
N LEU A 623 -6.55 19.68 24.59
CA LEU A 623 -6.06 20.70 23.68
C LEU A 623 -7.28 21.42 23.07
N PRO A 624 -7.51 22.72 23.36
CA PRO A 624 -8.72 23.41 22.95
C PRO A 624 -9.03 23.23 21.47
N TYR A 625 -10.26 22.87 21.13
CA TYR A 625 -10.65 22.58 19.75
C TYR A 625 -10.39 23.78 18.82
N SER A 626 -10.63 25.00 19.30
CA SER A 626 -10.40 26.24 18.54
C SER A 626 -8.94 26.40 18.09
N ARG A 627 -7.99 25.84 18.85
CA ARG A 627 -6.55 25.86 18.59
C ARG A 627 -6.06 24.61 17.85
N SER A 628 -6.68 23.44 18.10
CA SER A 628 -6.17 22.13 17.64
C SER A 628 -6.96 21.47 16.50
N PHE A 629 -8.27 21.75 16.37
CA PHE A 629 -9.20 21.02 15.50
C PHE A 629 -9.22 19.50 15.73
N ASP A 630 -8.84 19.05 16.93
CA ASP A 630 -8.81 17.63 17.29
C ASP A 630 -10.01 17.26 18.16
N ASP A 631 -11.06 16.74 17.51
CA ASP A 631 -12.23 16.15 18.18
C ASP A 631 -12.07 14.64 18.43
N SER A 632 -10.84 14.10 18.34
CA SER A 632 -10.61 12.69 18.57
C SER A 632 -10.79 12.33 20.05
N LYS A 633 -11.12 11.05 20.30
CA LYS A 633 -11.27 10.50 21.66
C LYS A 633 -10.01 10.68 22.53
N ASN A 634 -8.84 10.75 21.91
CA ASN A 634 -7.59 10.96 22.64
C ASN A 634 -7.45 12.40 23.18
N ASN A 635 -8.25 13.34 22.70
CA ASN A 635 -8.24 14.73 23.16
C ASN A 635 -9.38 15.05 24.13
N LYS A 636 -10.25 14.09 24.46
CA LYS A 636 -11.43 14.32 25.29
C LYS A 636 -11.25 13.78 26.71
N VAL A 637 -11.70 14.52 27.71
CA VAL A 637 -11.73 14.13 29.13
C VAL A 637 -13.03 14.56 29.79
N LEU A 638 -13.43 13.87 30.85
CA LEU A 638 -14.60 14.20 31.67
C LEU A 638 -14.16 15.04 32.88
N VAL A 639 -14.81 16.17 33.11
CA VAL A 639 -14.46 17.13 34.17
C VAL A 639 -15.72 17.70 34.80
N HIS A 640 -15.63 18.28 36.00
CA HIS A 640 -16.73 19.10 36.52
C HIS A 640 -16.94 20.33 35.65
N ALA A 641 -18.18 20.76 35.47
CA ALA A 641 -18.50 21.91 34.62
C ALA A 641 -17.75 23.18 35.05
N ALA A 642 -17.61 23.39 36.37
CA ALA A 642 -16.83 24.51 36.92
C ALA A 642 -15.36 24.48 36.46
N GLU A 643 -14.71 23.31 36.45
CA GLU A 643 -13.32 23.15 35.99
C GLU A 643 -13.18 23.43 34.49
N ASN A 644 -14.16 22.98 33.69
CA ASN A 644 -14.17 23.24 32.25
C ASN A 644 -14.28 24.75 31.94
N ARG A 645 -15.25 25.42 32.57
CA ARG A 645 -15.47 26.87 32.44
C ARG A 645 -14.25 27.67 32.85
N ASN A 646 -13.62 27.28 33.97
CA ASN A 646 -12.42 27.93 34.46
C ASN A 646 -11.23 27.72 33.52
N LYS A 647 -11.06 26.54 32.92
CA LYS A 647 -9.99 26.27 31.94
C LYS A 647 -10.09 27.17 30.72
N GLY A 648 -11.26 27.21 30.09
CA GLY A 648 -11.49 27.92 28.83
C GLY A 648 -10.52 27.47 27.71
N ASN A 649 -10.09 28.42 26.87
CA ASN A 649 -9.23 28.16 25.71
C ASN A 649 -7.74 27.92 26.05
N ARG A 650 -7.46 27.40 27.24
CA ARG A 650 -6.13 27.03 27.73
C ARG A 650 -5.90 25.52 27.63
N THR A 651 -4.64 25.10 27.50
CA THR A 651 -4.27 23.68 27.66
C THR A 651 -4.25 23.28 29.14
N PRO A 652 -4.21 21.98 29.51
CA PRO A 652 -4.14 21.59 30.91
C PRO A 652 -2.86 22.12 31.59
N TYR A 653 -1.76 22.22 30.83
CA TYR A 653 -0.51 22.82 31.29
C TYR A 653 -0.67 24.30 31.64
N GLU A 654 -1.33 25.08 30.78
CA GLU A 654 -1.59 26.50 30.98
C GLU A 654 -2.62 26.76 32.10
N TYR A 655 -3.60 25.87 32.27
CA TYR A 655 -4.68 26.05 33.25
C TYR A 655 -4.27 25.65 34.67
N LEU A 656 -3.59 24.51 34.81
CA LEU A 656 -3.24 23.93 36.11
C LEU A 656 -1.95 24.52 36.69
N GLY A 657 -1.43 25.63 36.15
CA GLY A 657 -0.20 26.27 36.64
C GLY A 657 1.05 25.42 36.39
N GLY A 658 1.17 24.82 35.21
CA GLY A 658 2.32 23.99 34.87
C GLY A 658 3.60 24.79 34.57
N ALA A 659 3.50 26.10 34.29
CA ALA A 659 4.67 26.97 34.15
C ALA A 659 5.38 27.17 35.50
N GLU A 660 4.59 27.24 36.57
CA GLU A 660 5.04 27.38 37.96
C GLU A 660 5.24 26.03 38.66
N ASP A 661 5.08 24.91 37.94
CA ASP A 661 5.07 23.53 38.46
C ASP A 661 4.18 23.35 39.70
N SER A 662 2.98 23.92 39.64
CA SER A 662 2.06 23.95 40.78
C SER A 662 1.73 22.55 41.32
N GLU A 663 1.29 22.48 42.57
CA GLU A 663 0.81 21.23 43.16
C GLU A 663 -0.29 20.57 42.32
N ARG A 664 -1.25 21.36 41.79
CA ARG A 664 -2.33 20.86 40.92
C ARG A 664 -1.78 20.22 39.65
N TRP A 665 -0.75 20.83 39.04
CA TRP A 665 -0.12 20.27 37.84
C TRP A 665 0.60 18.95 38.15
N ARG A 666 1.37 18.87 39.23
CA ARG A 666 2.09 17.63 39.63
C ARG A 666 1.12 16.48 39.92
N GLN A 667 0.04 16.76 40.64
CA GLN A 667 -1.02 15.77 40.90
C GLN A 667 -1.69 15.31 39.60
N PHE A 668 -1.96 16.23 38.67
CA PHE A 668 -2.51 15.90 37.36
C PHE A 668 -1.57 15.02 36.53
N VAL A 669 -0.27 15.34 36.49
CA VAL A 669 0.74 14.51 35.82
C VAL A 669 0.72 13.10 36.38
N ALA A 670 0.79 12.96 37.70
CA ALA A 670 0.74 11.66 38.37
C ALA A 670 -0.55 10.88 38.04
N PHE A 671 -1.70 11.54 38.01
CA PHE A 671 -2.97 10.92 37.60
C PHE A 671 -2.94 10.42 36.15
N VAL A 672 -2.46 11.23 35.21
CA VAL A 672 -2.42 10.87 33.78
C VAL A 672 -1.43 9.74 33.51
N GLU A 673 -0.28 9.74 34.18
CA GLU A 673 0.74 8.71 34.02
C GLU A 673 0.33 7.39 34.68
N SER A 674 -0.24 7.44 35.88
CA SER A 674 -0.72 6.25 36.60
C SER A 674 -2.00 5.64 36.01
N ASN A 675 -2.80 6.42 35.27
CA ASN A 675 -4.03 5.91 34.66
C ASN A 675 -3.72 4.94 33.49
N LYS A 676 -3.98 3.65 33.75
CA LYS A 676 -3.69 2.54 32.84
C LYS A 676 -4.62 2.50 31.61
N ALA A 677 -5.82 3.08 31.69
CA ALA A 677 -6.79 3.07 30.59
C ALA A 677 -6.42 4.06 29.47
N TYR A 678 -5.64 5.11 29.80
CA TYR A 678 -5.19 6.07 28.82
C TYR A 678 -4.20 5.47 27.83
N ARG A 679 -4.40 5.75 26.55
CA ARG A 679 -3.42 5.44 25.49
C ARG A 679 -2.31 6.49 25.49
N GLN A 680 -1.13 6.13 25.01
CA GLN A 680 -0.01 7.08 24.91
C GLN A 680 -0.37 8.35 24.13
N ALA A 681 -1.16 8.22 23.06
CA ALA A 681 -1.65 9.36 22.28
C ALA A 681 -2.51 10.34 23.11
N LYS A 682 -3.23 9.86 24.12
CA LYS A 682 -4.03 10.69 25.05
C LYS A 682 -3.12 11.33 26.09
N ARG A 683 -2.18 10.57 26.68
CA ARG A 683 -1.15 11.12 27.60
C ARG A 683 -0.35 12.26 26.96
N ASN A 684 0.12 12.06 25.73
CA ASN A 684 0.87 13.10 24.99
C ASN A 684 0.08 14.38 24.74
N ARG A 685 -1.27 14.32 24.69
CA ARG A 685 -2.13 15.51 24.54
C ARG A 685 -2.36 16.20 25.89
N LEU A 686 -2.62 15.41 26.93
CA LEU A 686 -2.88 15.89 28.28
C LEU A 686 -1.65 16.56 28.90
N LEU A 687 -0.46 15.98 28.69
CA LEU A 687 0.80 16.41 29.31
C LEU A 687 1.63 17.36 28.44
N ARG A 688 1.03 17.93 27.39
CA ARG A 688 1.76 18.76 26.44
C ARG A 688 2.07 20.13 27.04
N LYS A 689 3.35 20.42 27.27
CA LYS A 689 3.80 21.72 27.79
C LYS A 689 3.91 22.81 26.71
N ASN A 690 4.26 22.44 25.47
CA ASN A 690 4.47 23.38 24.36
C ASN A 690 3.32 23.31 23.34
N PHE A 691 2.47 24.34 23.31
CA PHE A 691 1.36 24.47 22.34
C PHE A 691 1.14 25.94 21.93
N GLY A 692 2.21 26.63 21.51
CA GLY A 692 2.18 28.01 21.05
C GLY A 692 1.43 28.21 19.72
N GLN A 693 1.51 29.42 19.16
CA GLN A 693 0.79 29.75 17.92
C GLN A 693 1.24 28.89 16.73
N GLU A 694 2.54 28.64 16.59
CA GLU A 694 3.08 27.84 15.49
C GLU A 694 2.69 26.36 15.63
N GLU A 695 2.87 25.76 16.81
CA GLU A 695 2.49 24.35 17.01
C GLU A 695 0.99 24.14 16.86
N ALA A 696 0.18 25.11 17.31
CA ALA A 696 -1.26 25.07 17.10
C ALA A 696 -1.60 25.15 15.60
N LYS A 697 -0.94 26.03 14.83
CA LYS A 697 -1.13 26.13 13.37
C LYS A 697 -0.80 24.82 12.66
N ASP A 698 0.36 24.23 12.96
CA ASP A 698 0.78 22.93 12.42
C ASP A 698 -0.21 21.82 12.75
N PHE A 699 -0.72 21.80 13.99
CA PHE A 699 -1.66 20.79 14.43
C PHE A 699 -3.01 20.92 13.69
N ARG A 700 -3.49 22.15 13.47
CA ARG A 700 -4.67 22.42 12.64
C ARG A 700 -4.48 21.94 11.21
N GLU A 701 -3.39 22.32 10.57
CA GLU A 701 -3.14 21.98 9.16
C GLU A 701 -3.06 20.46 8.94
N ARG A 702 -2.50 19.72 9.90
CA ARG A 702 -2.45 18.24 9.86
C ARG A 702 -3.82 17.57 10.03
N ASN A 703 -4.70 18.14 10.85
CA ASN A 703 -6.05 17.59 11.07
C ASN A 703 -7.02 17.96 9.93
N LEU A 704 -6.82 19.10 9.29
CA LEU A 704 -7.66 19.59 8.18
C LEU A 704 -7.36 18.90 6.84
N ASN A 705 -6.10 18.57 6.55
CA ASN A 705 -5.68 18.08 5.24
C ASN A 705 -5.35 16.58 5.22
N ASP A 706 -5.64 15.89 4.11
CA ASP A 706 -5.20 14.51 3.90
C ASP A 706 -3.84 14.45 3.17
N THR A 707 -2.81 13.91 3.84
CA THR A 707 -1.41 13.91 3.36
C THR A 707 -1.02 12.66 2.55
N ARG A 708 -1.96 11.75 2.28
CA ARG A 708 -1.66 10.49 1.55
C ARG A 708 -1.11 10.77 0.16
N HIS A 709 -0.21 9.90 -0.30
CA HIS A 709 0.49 10.04 -1.59
C HIS A 709 -0.46 10.22 -2.79
N ILE A 710 -1.59 9.49 -2.82
CA ILE A 710 -2.56 9.60 -3.91
C ILE A 710 -3.27 10.95 -3.90
N CYS A 711 -3.64 11.45 -2.71
CA CYS A 711 -4.22 12.77 -2.52
C CYS A 711 -3.27 13.85 -3.05
N ARG A 712 -1.98 13.75 -2.68
CA ARG A 712 -0.94 14.65 -3.18
C ARG A 712 -0.78 14.57 -4.69
N PHE A 713 -0.77 13.38 -5.28
CA PHE A 713 -0.67 13.22 -6.74
C PHE A 713 -1.82 13.93 -7.46
N PHE A 714 -3.08 13.67 -7.10
CA PHE A 714 -4.21 14.26 -7.82
C PHE A 714 -4.35 15.77 -7.55
N LYS A 715 -4.09 16.23 -6.32
CA LYS A 715 -3.98 17.66 -6.01
C LYS A 715 -2.98 18.34 -6.93
N ASN A 716 -1.74 17.83 -6.96
CA ASN A 716 -0.68 18.41 -7.78
C ASN A 716 -1.03 18.34 -9.27
N PHE A 717 -1.67 17.25 -9.71
CA PHE A 717 -2.14 17.10 -11.08
C PHE A 717 -3.18 18.15 -11.47
N VAL A 718 -4.14 18.45 -10.58
CA VAL A 718 -5.13 19.51 -10.79
C VAL A 718 -4.45 20.88 -10.81
N GLU A 719 -3.60 21.18 -9.82
CA GLU A 719 -2.92 22.48 -9.68
C GLU A 719 -1.94 22.76 -10.82
N SER A 720 -1.25 21.74 -11.35
CA SER A 720 -0.28 21.92 -12.42
C SER A 720 -0.91 21.97 -13.81
N SER A 721 -2.09 21.36 -13.99
CA SER A 721 -2.63 21.09 -15.32
C SER A 721 -3.93 21.83 -15.64
N LEU A 722 -4.72 22.24 -14.64
CA LEU A 722 -6.03 22.87 -14.86
C LEU A 722 -5.93 24.41 -14.84
N GLY A 723 -6.43 25.05 -15.89
CA GLY A 723 -6.72 26.49 -15.93
C GLY A 723 -7.99 26.81 -15.16
N LEU A 724 -7.82 27.53 -14.04
CA LEU A 724 -8.92 28.08 -13.25
C LEU A 724 -9.51 29.32 -13.92
N ALA A 725 -10.71 29.72 -13.50
CA ALA A 725 -11.40 30.88 -14.05
C ALA A 725 -10.58 32.18 -13.92
N ASP A 726 -10.77 33.10 -14.86
CA ASP A 726 -10.18 34.44 -14.83
C ASP A 726 -10.57 35.19 -13.54
N GLY A 727 -9.61 35.86 -12.91
CA GLY A 727 -9.81 36.49 -11.60
C GLY A 727 -9.72 35.55 -10.39
N SER A 728 -9.54 34.24 -10.59
CA SER A 728 -9.25 33.33 -9.47
C SER A 728 -7.88 33.65 -8.84
N LYS A 729 -7.92 34.13 -7.59
CA LYS A 729 -6.72 34.28 -6.75
C LYS A 729 -6.24 32.94 -6.17
N SER A 730 -7.04 31.89 -6.30
CA SER A 730 -6.68 30.55 -5.84
C SER A 730 -5.96 29.82 -6.96
N LYS A 731 -4.71 29.39 -6.74
CA LYS A 731 -4.06 28.37 -7.58
C LYS A 731 -4.19 26.96 -6.97
N ARG A 732 -5.04 26.81 -5.95
CA ARG A 732 -4.95 25.69 -5.01
C ARG A 732 -6.13 24.75 -5.17
N CYS A 733 -5.81 23.47 -5.31
CA CYS A 733 -6.73 22.38 -5.07
C CYS A 733 -6.60 21.98 -3.58
N VAL A 734 -7.69 21.97 -2.84
CA VAL A 734 -7.66 21.64 -1.41
C VAL A 734 -8.07 20.18 -1.22
N VAL A 735 -7.28 19.43 -0.45
CA VAL A 735 -7.68 18.08 -0.03
C VAL A 735 -8.25 18.14 1.37
N VAL A 736 -9.55 17.89 1.49
CA VAL A 736 -10.27 17.88 2.76
C VAL A 736 -10.13 16.51 3.41
N SER A 737 -9.85 16.47 4.72
CA SER A 737 -9.82 15.22 5.47
C SER A 737 -11.25 14.69 5.69
N GLY A 738 -11.47 13.38 5.51
CA GLY A 738 -12.79 12.78 5.73
C GLY A 738 -13.30 12.88 7.18
N GLN A 739 -12.41 13.14 8.15
CA GLN A 739 -12.80 13.47 9.52
C GLN A 739 -13.50 14.83 9.59
N LEU A 740 -12.98 15.83 8.88
CA LEU A 740 -13.62 17.14 8.80
C LEU A 740 -14.95 17.07 8.04
N THR A 741 -15.03 16.34 6.93
CA THR A 741 -16.30 16.10 6.21
C THR A 741 -17.34 15.48 7.13
N ALA A 742 -16.98 14.42 7.86
CA ALA A 742 -17.88 13.75 8.78
C ALA A 742 -18.35 14.67 9.92
N PHE A 743 -17.44 15.50 10.45
CA PHE A 743 -17.76 16.49 11.48
C PHE A 743 -18.74 17.55 10.98
N LEU A 744 -18.48 18.17 9.83
CA LEU A 744 -19.35 19.19 9.23
C LEU A 744 -20.73 18.62 8.92
N ARG A 745 -20.77 17.41 8.34
CA ARG A 745 -22.01 16.71 8.04
C ARG A 745 -22.88 16.54 9.28
N ALA A 746 -22.30 16.06 10.39
CA ALA A 746 -23.03 15.90 11.65
C ALA A 746 -23.54 17.25 12.19
N ARG A 747 -22.75 18.32 12.07
CA ARG A 747 -23.12 19.67 12.56
C ARG A 747 -24.16 20.38 11.69
N TRP A 748 -24.25 20.06 10.41
CA TRP A 748 -25.33 20.54 9.55
C TRP A 748 -26.57 19.66 9.60
N GLY A 749 -26.62 18.65 10.48
CA GLY A 749 -27.77 17.75 10.63
C GLY A 749 -27.98 16.83 9.42
N LEU A 750 -26.96 16.63 8.60
CA LEU A 750 -27.04 15.82 7.39
C LEU A 750 -26.83 14.34 7.72
N LEU A 751 -27.86 13.51 7.59
CA LEU A 751 -27.77 12.08 7.85
C LEU A 751 -27.11 11.35 6.67
N LYS A 752 -26.24 10.37 6.96
CA LYS A 752 -25.61 9.53 5.94
C LYS A 752 -26.23 8.14 5.92
N LEU A 753 -27.22 7.96 5.05
CA LEU A 753 -27.90 6.68 4.84
C LEU A 753 -27.15 5.90 3.74
N ARG A 754 -26.30 4.94 4.16
CA ARG A 754 -25.44 4.18 3.23
C ARG A 754 -26.18 3.04 2.52
N ASP A 755 -27.18 2.49 3.20
CA ASP A 755 -27.86 1.27 2.76
C ASP A 755 -29.00 1.56 1.77
N GLU A 756 -29.46 2.82 1.70
CA GLU A 756 -30.56 3.24 0.83
C GLU A 756 -30.11 3.60 -0.60
N SER A 757 -28.95 4.27 -0.76
CA SER A 757 -28.58 4.81 -2.08
C SER A 757 -27.10 5.21 -2.22
N ASP A 758 -26.57 5.07 -3.44
CA ASP A 758 -25.28 5.63 -3.86
C ASP A 758 -25.23 7.17 -3.80
N ARG A 759 -26.38 7.86 -3.67
CA ARG A 759 -26.51 9.33 -3.62
C ARG A 759 -25.75 9.98 -2.44
N HIS A 760 -25.44 9.22 -1.38
CA HIS A 760 -24.67 9.73 -0.24
C HIS A 760 -23.26 10.23 -0.63
N HIS A 761 -22.70 9.77 -1.77
CA HIS A 761 -21.46 10.32 -2.30
C HIS A 761 -21.60 11.76 -2.82
N ALA A 762 -22.77 12.12 -3.38
CA ALA A 762 -23.04 13.49 -3.79
C ALA A 762 -23.24 14.40 -2.56
N LEU A 763 -23.84 13.88 -1.48
CA LEU A 763 -23.92 14.56 -0.18
C LEU A 763 -22.52 14.90 0.33
N ASP A 764 -21.62 13.91 0.41
CA ASP A 764 -20.25 14.13 0.87
C ASP A 764 -19.51 15.12 -0.04
N ALA A 765 -19.66 15.03 -1.37
CA ALA A 765 -19.07 15.98 -2.31
C ALA A 765 -19.58 17.42 -2.13
N ALA A 766 -20.86 17.62 -1.82
CA ALA A 766 -21.42 18.93 -1.50
C ALA A 766 -20.86 19.50 -0.20
N VAL A 767 -20.69 18.66 0.83
CA VAL A 767 -20.03 19.05 2.09
C VAL A 767 -18.58 19.45 1.86
N VAL A 768 -17.84 18.68 1.06
CA VAL A 768 -16.46 18.97 0.66
C VAL A 768 -16.37 20.28 -0.11
N ALA A 769 -17.27 20.50 -1.08
CA ALA A 769 -17.34 21.76 -1.82
C ALA A 769 -17.62 22.95 -0.90
N ALA A 770 -18.47 22.81 0.12
CA ALA A 770 -18.84 23.88 1.04
C ALA A 770 -17.77 24.20 2.11
N CYS A 771 -16.75 23.35 2.26
CA CYS A 771 -15.70 23.50 3.27
C CYS A 771 -14.65 24.58 2.90
N THR A 772 -15.04 25.86 2.96
CA THR A 772 -14.15 27.00 2.63
C THR A 772 -13.19 27.34 3.77
N HIS A 773 -12.05 27.97 3.47
CA HIS A 773 -11.17 28.49 4.52
C HIS A 773 -11.89 29.51 5.42
N GLY A 774 -12.79 30.32 4.84
CA GLY A 774 -13.68 31.20 5.59
C GLY A 774 -14.64 30.44 6.50
N MET A 775 -15.20 29.32 6.03
CA MET A 775 -16.04 28.43 6.83
C MET A 775 -15.25 27.84 8.00
N VAL A 776 -14.05 27.31 7.75
CA VAL A 776 -13.16 26.78 8.79
C VAL A 776 -12.80 27.85 9.82
N LYS A 777 -12.54 29.09 9.39
CA LYS A 777 -12.29 30.23 10.28
C LYS A 777 -13.53 30.57 11.12
N ARG A 778 -14.71 30.71 10.50
CA ARG A 778 -15.99 30.93 11.21
C ARG A 778 -16.25 29.83 12.24
N LEU A 779 -15.85 28.60 11.94
CA LEU A 779 -15.99 27.45 12.83
C LEU A 779 -15.01 27.53 14.02
N SER A 780 -13.76 27.94 13.80
CA SER A 780 -12.79 28.23 14.88
C SER A 780 -13.27 29.38 15.76
N ASP A 781 -13.77 30.47 15.15
CA ASP A 781 -14.27 31.64 15.87
C ASP A 781 -15.56 31.30 16.66
N TYR A 782 -16.44 30.47 16.11
CA TYR A 782 -17.61 29.94 16.81
C TYR A 782 -17.20 29.08 18.01
N ALA A 783 -16.29 28.11 17.80
CA ALA A 783 -15.79 27.25 18.86
C ALA A 783 -15.07 28.03 19.97
N ARG A 784 -14.43 29.16 19.63
CA ARG A 784 -13.79 30.06 20.61
C ARG A 784 -14.80 30.80 21.49
N ARG A 785 -15.99 31.12 20.98
CA ARG A 785 -17.04 31.88 21.69
C ARG A 785 -17.99 31.01 22.50
N ARG A 786 -18.12 29.73 22.13
CA ARG A 786 -18.96 28.75 22.82
C ARG A 786 -18.19 27.45 22.90
N GLU A 787 -17.46 27.23 24.00
CA GLU A 787 -16.93 25.91 24.30
C GLU A 787 -18.10 24.98 24.69
N LEU A 788 -18.76 24.46 23.64
CA LEU A 788 -19.47 23.18 23.54
C LEU A 788 -20.54 22.77 24.57
N GLU A 789 -21.15 23.67 25.33
CA GLU A 789 -22.21 23.29 26.27
C GLU A 789 -23.49 22.71 25.62
N HIS A 790 -23.79 22.93 24.33
CA HIS A 790 -25.17 22.70 23.82
C HIS A 790 -25.34 21.70 22.65
N VAL A 791 -24.37 20.86 22.30
CA VAL A 791 -24.43 20.13 21.00
C VAL A 791 -24.08 18.63 21.09
N ARG A 792 -24.62 17.90 22.06
CA ARG A 792 -24.47 16.42 22.08
C ARG A 792 -25.72 15.59 22.36
N ALA A 793 -26.83 16.17 22.80
CA ALA A 793 -28.11 15.47 22.70
C ALA A 793 -28.43 15.38 21.19
N GLY A 794 -28.40 14.18 20.61
CA GLY A 794 -28.81 14.02 19.21
C GLY A 794 -30.21 14.59 19.04
N PHE A 795 -30.38 15.48 18.06
CA PHE A 795 -31.67 16.11 17.76
C PHE A 795 -32.48 15.27 16.79
N VAL A 796 -31.87 14.23 16.23
CA VAL A 796 -32.46 13.32 15.25
C VAL A 796 -32.06 11.91 15.65
N ASP A 797 -33.04 11.01 15.74
CA ASP A 797 -32.81 9.61 16.01
C ASP A 797 -32.11 8.95 14.81
N ALA A 798 -31.03 8.21 15.07
CA ALA A 798 -30.12 7.74 14.03
C ALA A 798 -30.68 6.55 13.22
N GLU A 799 -31.70 5.86 13.72
CA GLU A 799 -32.35 4.73 13.06
C GLU A 799 -33.65 5.15 12.36
N THR A 800 -34.40 6.08 12.95
CA THR A 800 -35.74 6.48 12.46
C THR A 800 -35.78 7.81 11.72
N GLY A 801 -34.79 8.69 11.92
CA GLY A 801 -34.76 10.02 11.30
C GLY A 801 -35.71 11.05 11.92
N GLU A 802 -36.39 10.71 13.03
CA GLU A 802 -37.30 11.62 13.74
C GLU A 802 -36.55 12.71 14.51
N ILE A 803 -37.06 13.94 14.50
CA ILE A 803 -36.49 15.06 15.26
C ILE A 803 -36.87 14.92 16.74
N VAL A 804 -35.93 14.46 17.56
CA VAL A 804 -36.09 14.20 19.00
C VAL A 804 -36.06 15.49 19.84
N ASP A 805 -35.48 16.57 19.34
CA ASP A 805 -35.44 17.88 20.01
C ASP A 805 -35.47 19.07 19.01
N PRO A 806 -36.68 19.55 18.64
CA PRO A 806 -36.86 20.67 17.73
C PRO A 806 -36.28 22.00 18.24
N ALA A 807 -36.27 22.22 19.55
CA ALA A 807 -35.77 23.46 20.16
C ALA A 807 -34.25 23.55 20.11
N ALA A 808 -33.55 22.43 20.28
CA ALA A 808 -32.11 22.36 20.11
C ALA A 808 -31.67 22.47 18.64
N LEU A 809 -32.45 21.91 17.70
CA LEU A 809 -32.24 22.13 16.26
C LEU A 809 -32.37 23.62 15.89
N ALA A 810 -33.42 24.29 16.35
CA ALA A 810 -33.63 25.73 16.11
C ALA A 810 -32.52 26.60 16.74
N ARG A 811 -31.98 26.23 17.91
CA ARG A 811 -30.82 26.88 18.53
C ARG A 811 -29.53 26.67 17.74
N LEU A 812 -29.33 25.46 17.18
CA LEU A 812 -28.21 25.15 16.31
C LEU A 812 -28.28 25.97 15.01
N GLU A 813 -29.45 26.07 14.39
CA GLU A 813 -29.66 26.85 13.15
C GLU A 813 -29.46 28.36 13.37
N ARG A 814 -29.77 28.90 14.55
CA ARG A 814 -29.49 30.29 14.92
C ARG A 814 -28.01 30.62 15.14
N HIS A 815 -27.16 29.61 15.41
CA HIS A 815 -25.83 29.86 15.97
C HIS A 815 -24.68 29.17 15.23
N PHE A 816 -24.87 27.99 14.64
CA PHE A 816 -23.84 27.27 13.88
C PHE A 816 -23.82 27.76 12.42
N PRO A 817 -22.65 28.15 11.86
CA PRO A 817 -22.60 28.72 10.52
C PRO A 817 -22.93 27.67 9.46
N GLN A 818 -24.03 27.89 8.73
CA GLN A 818 -24.31 27.21 7.47
C GLN A 818 -23.56 27.89 6.30
N PRO A 819 -23.30 27.18 5.19
CA PRO A 819 -22.72 27.78 3.98
C PRO A 819 -23.50 29.02 3.53
N TRP A 820 -24.82 28.90 3.48
CA TRP A 820 -25.82 29.95 3.24
C TRP A 820 -27.16 29.53 3.91
N PRO A 821 -28.15 30.44 4.01
CA PRO A 821 -29.46 30.12 4.57
C PRO A 821 -30.12 28.92 3.88
N HIS A 822 -30.74 28.02 4.66
CA HIS A 822 -31.45 26.83 4.16
C HIS A 822 -30.59 25.80 3.40
N PHE A 823 -29.27 25.82 3.54
CA PHE A 823 -28.36 24.86 2.87
C PHE A 823 -28.76 23.39 3.11
N ARG A 824 -29.11 23.05 4.37
CA ARG A 824 -29.54 21.69 4.72
C ARG A 824 -30.79 21.28 3.94
N LEU A 825 -31.82 22.11 3.98
CA LEU A 825 -33.10 21.88 3.31
C LEU A 825 -32.90 21.72 1.80
N GLU A 826 -32.10 22.61 1.20
CA GLU A 826 -31.75 22.55 -0.22
C GLU A 826 -31.09 21.23 -0.58
N LEU A 827 -30.04 20.84 0.15
CA LEU A 827 -29.27 19.62 -0.13
C LEU A 827 -30.12 18.35 0.06
N GLU A 828 -30.89 18.25 1.15
CA GLU A 828 -31.75 17.10 1.40
C GLU A 828 -32.84 16.97 0.33
N THR A 829 -33.48 18.07 -0.06
CA THR A 829 -34.49 18.08 -1.14
C THR A 829 -33.86 17.65 -2.46
N ARG A 830 -32.68 18.18 -2.81
CA ARG A 830 -31.93 17.81 -4.02
C ARG A 830 -31.53 16.34 -4.07
N LEU A 831 -31.35 15.69 -2.91
CA LEU A 831 -30.97 14.27 -2.81
C LEU A 831 -32.17 13.32 -2.84
N LYS A 832 -33.31 13.74 -2.28
CA LYS A 832 -34.48 12.88 -2.04
C LYS A 832 -35.63 13.07 -3.03
N GLU A 833 -35.82 14.27 -3.58
CA GLU A 833 -36.94 14.55 -4.49
C GLU A 833 -36.61 14.12 -5.92
N ASP A 834 -37.40 13.17 -6.43
CA ASP A 834 -37.27 12.60 -7.77
C ASP A 834 -38.28 13.19 -8.77
N ASP A 835 -39.29 13.92 -8.29
CA ASP A 835 -40.21 14.69 -9.12
C ASP A 835 -39.61 16.05 -9.50
N THR A 836 -39.46 16.29 -10.80
CA THR A 836 -38.82 17.52 -11.31
C THR A 836 -39.65 18.77 -11.00
N ALA A 837 -40.98 18.70 -11.04
CA ALA A 837 -41.85 19.84 -10.78
C ALA A 837 -41.84 20.21 -9.28
N LYS A 838 -41.94 19.21 -8.39
CA LYS A 838 -41.83 19.43 -6.94
C LYS A 838 -40.46 19.98 -6.56
N LEU A 839 -39.39 19.43 -7.14
CA LEU A 839 -38.03 19.91 -6.91
C LEU A 839 -37.87 21.38 -7.31
N ARG A 840 -38.36 21.76 -8.50
CA ARG A 840 -38.29 23.15 -8.98
C ARG A 840 -39.07 24.10 -8.08
N LYS A 841 -40.30 23.75 -7.72
CA LYS A 841 -41.14 24.54 -6.81
C LYS A 841 -40.46 24.74 -5.44
N ALA A 842 -39.83 23.69 -4.92
CA ALA A 842 -39.10 23.77 -3.66
C ALA A 842 -37.85 24.67 -3.75
N MET A 843 -37.10 24.62 -4.85
CA MET A 843 -35.92 25.49 -5.04
C MET A 843 -36.30 26.94 -5.36
N GLU A 844 -37.42 27.16 -6.06
CA GLU A 844 -37.97 28.49 -6.33
C GLU A 844 -38.32 29.21 -5.03
N ALA A 845 -38.93 28.49 -4.07
CA ALA A 845 -39.26 29.02 -2.75
C ALA A 845 -38.05 29.49 -1.93
N LEU A 846 -36.83 29.06 -2.27
CA LEU A 846 -35.60 29.52 -1.59
C LEU A 846 -35.11 30.89 -2.08
N GLY A 847 -35.59 31.37 -3.24
CA GLY A 847 -35.25 32.68 -3.79
C GLY A 847 -33.80 32.85 -4.27
N THR A 848 -32.96 31.82 -4.21
CA THR A 848 -31.55 31.88 -4.63
C THR A 848 -31.31 31.44 -6.07
N TYR A 849 -32.30 30.83 -6.72
CA TYR A 849 -32.18 30.27 -8.06
C TYR A 849 -32.72 31.24 -9.13
N PRO A 850 -31.91 31.62 -10.13
CA PRO A 850 -32.44 32.37 -11.27
C PRO A 850 -33.39 31.49 -12.12
N PRO A 851 -34.34 32.08 -12.86
CA PRO A 851 -35.33 31.33 -13.65
C PRO A 851 -34.71 30.30 -14.62
N GLU A 852 -33.59 30.67 -15.25
CA GLU A 852 -32.84 29.77 -16.13
C GLU A 852 -32.29 28.55 -15.37
N ALA A 853 -31.75 28.73 -14.16
CA ALA A 853 -31.26 27.63 -13.33
C ALA A 853 -32.38 26.70 -12.86
N LEU A 854 -33.57 27.24 -12.54
CA LEU A 854 -34.76 26.43 -12.20
C LEU A 854 -35.19 25.56 -13.39
N ASN A 855 -35.20 26.12 -14.60
CA ASN A 855 -35.56 25.39 -15.83
C ASN A 855 -34.58 24.26 -16.16
N HIS A 856 -33.30 24.41 -15.82
CA HIS A 856 -32.28 23.38 -16.00
C HIS A 856 -32.15 22.40 -14.83
N LEU A 857 -32.82 22.67 -13.71
CA LEU A 857 -32.78 21.81 -12.53
C LEU A 857 -33.42 20.44 -12.82
N ARG A 858 -32.68 19.38 -12.46
CA ARG A 858 -33.10 17.98 -12.61
C ARG A 858 -32.78 17.17 -11.33
N PRO A 859 -33.56 16.13 -11.04
CA PRO A 859 -33.25 15.16 -9.99
C PRO A 859 -31.91 14.45 -10.21
N ILE A 860 -31.34 13.91 -9.13
CA ILE A 860 -30.08 13.17 -9.21
C ILE A 860 -30.30 11.78 -9.81
N PHE A 861 -29.71 11.58 -10.98
CA PHE A 861 -29.58 10.28 -11.61
C PHE A 861 -28.14 9.76 -11.49
N VAL A 862 -27.96 8.59 -10.86
CA VAL A 862 -26.63 8.00 -10.67
C VAL A 862 -26.08 7.50 -12.01
N SER A 863 -24.98 8.11 -12.46
CA SER A 863 -24.33 7.74 -13.70
C SER A 863 -23.47 6.48 -13.51
N ARG A 864 -23.83 5.36 -14.15
CA ARG A 864 -23.01 4.13 -14.13
C ARG A 864 -22.09 4.04 -15.35
N ALA A 865 -20.84 3.64 -15.15
CA ALA A 865 -19.88 3.45 -16.23
C ALA A 865 -20.22 2.21 -17.06
N VAL A 866 -20.51 2.41 -18.35
CA VAL A 866 -20.82 1.30 -19.26
C VAL A 866 -19.57 0.48 -19.58
N ALA A 867 -19.68 -0.84 -19.47
CA ALA A 867 -18.64 -1.79 -19.87
C ALA A 867 -18.93 -2.36 -21.27
N ARG A 868 -18.42 -1.71 -22.32
CA ARG A 868 -18.56 -2.17 -23.72
C ARG A 868 -17.30 -2.88 -24.24
N ARG A 869 -16.71 -3.78 -23.43
CA ARG A 869 -15.50 -4.50 -23.84
C ARG A 869 -15.90 -5.75 -24.62
N SER A 870 -15.28 -5.97 -25.78
CA SER A 870 -15.43 -7.19 -26.57
C SER A 870 -14.55 -8.35 -26.08
N GLU A 871 -13.66 -8.10 -25.11
CA GLU A 871 -12.72 -9.07 -24.58
C GLU A 871 -13.05 -9.43 -23.12
N GLY A 872 -13.01 -10.72 -22.80
CA GLY A 872 -13.27 -11.27 -21.47
C GLY A 872 -12.82 -12.73 -21.35
N GLU A 873 -13.13 -13.38 -20.23
CA GLU A 873 -13.01 -14.83 -20.10
C GLU A 873 -14.07 -15.48 -21.00
N LEU A 874 -13.63 -16.29 -21.98
CA LEU A 874 -14.54 -16.91 -22.95
C LEU A 874 -15.30 -18.11 -22.36
N HIS A 875 -14.63 -18.86 -21.49
CA HIS A 875 -15.16 -20.04 -20.81
C HIS A 875 -14.40 -20.25 -19.50
N ALA A 876 -14.99 -20.97 -18.55
CA ALA A 876 -14.34 -21.32 -17.30
C ALA A 876 -13.07 -22.18 -17.54
N ALA A 877 -12.11 -22.12 -16.62
CA ALA A 877 -10.85 -22.85 -16.73
C ALA A 877 -10.98 -24.39 -16.62
N THR A 878 -12.04 -24.88 -15.98
CA THR A 878 -12.28 -26.33 -15.83
C THR A 878 -12.87 -26.90 -17.11
N ILE A 879 -12.14 -27.82 -17.73
CA ILE A 879 -12.63 -28.61 -18.87
C ILE A 879 -13.33 -29.85 -18.32
N ARG A 880 -14.54 -30.13 -18.81
CA ARG A 880 -15.33 -31.31 -18.46
C ARG A 880 -15.46 -32.22 -19.67
N ALA A 881 -15.50 -33.52 -19.44
CA ALA A 881 -15.76 -34.49 -20.51
C ALA A 881 -17.26 -34.60 -20.73
N LEU A 882 -17.71 -34.79 -21.97
CA LEU A 882 -19.08 -35.20 -22.24
C LEU A 882 -19.23 -36.68 -21.88
N LYS A 883 -20.37 -37.06 -21.30
CA LYS A 883 -20.70 -38.46 -21.06
C LYS A 883 -21.04 -39.12 -22.41
N ASP A 884 -20.54 -40.33 -22.64
CA ASP A 884 -20.84 -41.08 -23.87
C ASP A 884 -22.35 -41.21 -24.07
N GLY A 885 -22.83 -40.79 -25.25
CA GLY A 885 -24.25 -40.82 -25.62
C GLY A 885 -25.14 -39.73 -25.01
N ALA A 886 -24.59 -38.74 -24.30
CA ALA A 886 -25.38 -37.64 -23.72
C ALA A 886 -24.81 -36.25 -24.06
N ASP A 887 -25.57 -35.47 -24.82
CA ASP A 887 -25.16 -34.12 -25.27
C ASP A 887 -25.25 -33.04 -24.17
N THR A 888 -25.93 -33.34 -23.05
CA THR A 888 -26.23 -32.36 -22.00
C THR A 888 -25.56 -32.67 -20.65
N VAL A 889 -24.87 -33.81 -20.53
CA VAL A 889 -24.28 -34.26 -19.26
C VAL A 889 -22.77 -34.26 -19.37
N ALA A 890 -22.14 -33.49 -18.48
CA ALA A 890 -20.68 -33.40 -18.39
C ALA A 890 -20.15 -34.03 -17.10
N VAL A 891 -19.03 -34.73 -17.20
CA VAL A 891 -18.36 -35.43 -16.10
C VAL A 891 -17.07 -34.69 -15.75
N GLU A 892 -16.82 -34.51 -14.45
CA GLU A 892 -15.56 -33.99 -13.93
C GLU A 892 -14.98 -34.93 -12.85
N LYS A 893 -13.67 -35.13 -12.86
CA LYS A 893 -13.00 -35.90 -11.80
C LYS A 893 -12.81 -35.02 -10.57
N VAL A 894 -13.48 -35.36 -9.47
CA VAL A 894 -13.40 -34.65 -8.19
C VAL A 894 -12.46 -35.40 -7.22
N PRO A 895 -11.45 -34.75 -6.61
CA PRO A 895 -10.65 -35.37 -5.56
C PRO A 895 -11.53 -35.78 -4.36
N LEU A 896 -11.28 -36.95 -3.75
CA LEU A 896 -12.03 -37.44 -2.59
C LEU A 896 -12.11 -36.40 -1.45
N THR A 897 -11.02 -35.66 -1.21
CA THR A 897 -10.97 -34.58 -0.20
C THR A 897 -11.89 -33.39 -0.48
N LYS A 898 -12.51 -33.33 -1.66
CA LYS A 898 -13.45 -32.29 -2.10
C LYS A 898 -14.84 -32.87 -2.43
N ILE A 899 -15.08 -34.14 -2.13
CA ILE A 899 -16.40 -34.76 -2.24
C ILE A 899 -17.24 -34.32 -1.04
N THR A 900 -18.48 -33.96 -1.33
CA THR A 900 -19.54 -33.69 -0.36
C THR A 900 -20.66 -34.70 -0.59
N LEU A 901 -21.56 -34.90 0.38
CA LEU A 901 -22.71 -35.81 0.22
C LEU A 901 -23.50 -35.53 -1.07
N ALA A 902 -23.79 -34.25 -1.34
CA ALA A 902 -24.48 -33.82 -2.56
C ALA A 902 -23.72 -34.12 -3.88
N LYS A 903 -22.39 -34.29 -3.83
CA LYS A 903 -21.59 -34.72 -4.99
C LYS A 903 -21.49 -36.24 -5.09
N LEU A 904 -21.55 -36.93 -3.95
CA LEU A 904 -21.53 -38.39 -3.90
C LEU A 904 -22.78 -38.98 -4.57
N GLU A 905 -23.95 -38.38 -4.35
CA GLU A 905 -25.21 -38.76 -5.01
C GLU A 905 -25.19 -38.59 -6.54
N LYS A 906 -24.25 -37.79 -7.06
CA LYS A 906 -24.10 -37.48 -8.50
C LYS A 906 -22.89 -38.17 -9.12
N MET A 907 -22.26 -39.09 -8.39
CA MET A 907 -21.13 -39.85 -8.91
C MET A 907 -21.63 -40.84 -9.97
N VAL A 908 -20.94 -40.88 -11.11
CA VAL A 908 -21.26 -41.75 -12.26
C VAL A 908 -20.15 -42.76 -12.45
#